data_AF-A0A3L7PRC3-F1
#
_entry.id   AF-A0A3L7PRC3-F1
#
_cell.length_a   1.000
_cell.length_b   1.000
_cell.length_c   1.000
_cell.angle_alpha   90.00
_cell.angle_beta   90.00
_cell.angle_gamma   90.00
#
_symmetry.space_group_name_H-M   'P 1'
#
loop_
_entity.id
_entity.type
_entity.pdbx_description
1 polymer ?
#
loop_
_entity_poly.entity_id
_entity_poly.type
_entity_poly.pdbx_seq_one_letter_code
_entity_poly.pdbx_strand_id
1 'polypeptide(L)'
;MRAGANAVGWRKIGIAAVAGISLTATAWLAGRPTTAADAPADKEAAAKAEREAAFRTARELLTPEPRLARPALPQSNLPLQVLDGERVALVGNSTAERMNLFGQFETLLHQRFPDKHLVVRNFARPADEVANRQRGGDYTALDDPLAAFGADTFLLFFGFNESFAGPGGVAEFRVNYAKLLDDLTRRYPRDDSGAPPRFVIVSPIAVELSGDPLLPDAAEQIATLALYRDAARDVAQARGIAFVDLLAETERAFSATPGLQFTINGCHVNAAGDALVGNLLDRLLFEGAGAASVTPLTTDRFEKLRAAVIDKSWIHLQDYRMVNGWYVYGGRRTFDTETFPREFAKLRRMAAVRDAYIWDLVAGRTVPPEPDDAGTGDLLTPPTRFGVPGQAYSENQTGGPVIVPPADLIKSCTLPPGFEMKLFADESRFPELAKPVQLSFDGQGRLWVSTMPSYPQWQPGDPRPQDKLVILEDTDRDGTADKSTVFYDRLHCPTGFAFFNGGVLVVDQPRILWLKDGDGDSRVTPGNPADSIVHVLDGWATEDTHHTVGAFESSPAGLVHMLEGVAMSTTVETPWGPFRNYGSAGAYVLDPRTWQISHFVTAGYGNPWCYVFDQWGQGFCGDGTGANQHWDTPLSGKQYRGRKGMNPVFDVEGMRPVVGSEFLHTRQFPDDVQGQFLYACVINTNGMPRWTFSDDGAGFKGVRVRHDPADPKTAFDLIKSTDKHFRPVDPQIGPDGALWFGDWANPLIGHMQYSQRDPNRDHVHGRIYRLFYKDKPLLEPETQVGKPIAVVLDQLKSPEWRTRCRARDHLQALPAAEVLPAAAAWFEANASDPAAERLACEVLWLQQSFHAVDGDLLKKLLETATPEARAAATHVLSDERLRVEGAEAL
;
A
#
# COMPACT_ATOMS: atom_id res chain seq x y z
N MET A 1 35.71 -16.59 -19.51
CA MET A 1 36.10 -16.84 -20.91
C MET A 1 34.95 -17.54 -21.64
N ARG A 2 34.44 -16.90 -22.71
CA ARG A 2 33.58 -17.37 -23.83
C ARG A 2 32.31 -18.17 -23.47
N ALA A 3 31.11 -17.59 -23.52
CA ALA A 3 30.30 -17.15 -24.70
C ALA A 3 29.67 -18.31 -25.49
N GLY A 4 28.34 -18.26 -25.63
CA GLY A 4 27.54 -19.13 -26.50
C GLY A 4 26.05 -18.78 -26.43
N ALA A 5 25.65 -17.78 -27.22
CA ALA A 5 24.27 -17.45 -27.49
C ALA A 5 23.60 -18.54 -28.35
N ASN A 6 22.28 -18.74 -28.21
CA ASN A 6 21.44 -19.23 -29.29
C ASN A 6 19.97 -18.81 -29.11
N ALA A 7 19.45 -18.16 -30.15
CA ALA A 7 18.06 -17.80 -30.35
C ALA A 7 17.39 -18.82 -31.28
N VAL A 8 16.15 -19.21 -30.98
CA VAL A 8 15.20 -19.92 -31.88
C VAL A 8 13.80 -19.46 -31.39
N GLY A 9 12.87 -18.91 -32.17
CA GLY A 9 12.47 -19.18 -33.55
C GLY A 9 11.10 -19.87 -33.53
N TRP A 10 10.01 -19.14 -33.26
CA TRP A 10 8.65 -19.69 -33.18
C TRP A 10 8.07 -19.95 -34.58
N ARG A 11 7.82 -21.22 -34.92
CA ARG A 11 7.05 -21.63 -36.10
C ARG A 11 5.61 -21.99 -35.71
N LYS A 12 4.66 -21.43 -36.46
CA LYS A 12 3.23 -21.77 -36.49
C LYS A 12 3.04 -23.23 -36.93
N ILE A 13 2.17 -23.96 -36.23
CA ILE A 13 1.62 -25.26 -36.67
C ILE A 13 0.14 -25.03 -36.99
N GLY A 14 -0.23 -25.30 -38.24
CA GLY A 14 -1.61 -25.43 -38.67
C GLY A 14 -2.09 -26.88 -38.50
N ILE A 15 -3.36 -27.05 -38.17
CA ILE A 15 -4.03 -28.36 -38.15
C ILE A 15 -5.24 -28.27 -39.09
N ALA A 16 -5.27 -29.20 -40.04
CA ALA A 16 -6.34 -29.43 -41.01
C ALA A 16 -7.44 -30.32 -40.41
N ALA A 17 -8.66 -30.13 -40.91
CA ALA A 17 -9.87 -30.84 -40.53
C ALA A 17 -10.00 -32.25 -41.16
N VAL A 18 -10.74 -33.14 -40.50
CA VAL A 18 -11.51 -34.23 -41.11
C VAL A 18 -12.86 -34.34 -40.42
N ALA A 19 -13.90 -34.56 -41.23
CA ALA A 19 -15.32 -34.42 -40.97
C ALA A 19 -16.03 -35.70 -40.51
N GLY A 20 -17.27 -35.53 -40.03
CA GLY A 20 -18.37 -36.47 -40.30
C GLY A 20 -19.21 -36.90 -39.09
N ILE A 21 -20.42 -36.35 -38.95
CA ILE A 21 -21.71 -37.05 -39.18
C ILE A 21 -22.87 -36.06 -38.94
N SER A 22 -23.83 -36.09 -39.87
CA SER A 22 -25.01 -35.24 -40.03
C SER A 22 -26.28 -35.98 -39.59
N LEU A 23 -27.33 -35.23 -39.22
CA LEU A 23 -28.77 -35.43 -39.54
C LEU A 23 -29.62 -34.61 -38.53
N THR A 24 -30.11 -33.41 -38.85
CA THR A 24 -31.38 -33.03 -39.55
C THR A 24 -32.43 -32.47 -38.59
N ALA A 25 -32.80 -31.19 -38.77
CA ALA A 25 -34.17 -30.77 -39.13
C ALA A 25 -34.26 -29.22 -39.31
N THR A 26 -34.45 -28.81 -40.56
CA THR A 26 -35.12 -27.59 -41.08
C THR A 26 -36.52 -27.39 -40.42
N ALA A 27 -37.13 -26.21 -40.27
CA ALA A 27 -37.31 -25.10 -41.22
C ALA A 27 -37.92 -23.82 -40.58
N TRP A 28 -37.63 -22.67 -41.23
CA TRP A 28 -38.48 -21.46 -41.46
C TRP A 28 -38.80 -20.48 -40.30
N LEU A 29 -38.22 -19.26 -40.27
CA LEU A 29 -38.50 -18.02 -41.03
C LEU A 29 -39.70 -17.22 -40.53
N ALA A 30 -39.45 -16.06 -39.89
CA ALA A 30 -40.00 -14.74 -40.27
C ALA A 30 -39.58 -13.66 -39.24
N GLY A 31 -39.15 -12.48 -39.75
CA GLY A 31 -39.21 -11.23 -39.00
C GLY A 31 -37.89 -10.57 -38.61
N ARG A 32 -37.11 -10.07 -39.58
CA ARG A 32 -36.17 -8.95 -39.37
C ARG A 32 -36.58 -7.78 -40.25
N PRO A 33 -36.76 -6.56 -39.70
CA PRO A 33 -36.66 -5.34 -40.49
C PRO A 33 -35.19 -4.91 -40.57
N THR A 34 -34.63 -4.94 -41.76
CA THR A 34 -33.69 -3.91 -42.26
C THR A 34 -34.50 -2.62 -42.39
N THR A 35 -34.07 -1.45 -41.91
CA THR A 35 -33.06 -0.61 -42.58
C THR A 35 -32.53 0.47 -41.63
N ALA A 36 -31.20 0.57 -41.53
CA ALA A 36 -30.46 1.80 -41.23
C ALA A 36 -29.04 1.63 -41.78
N ALA A 37 -28.95 1.44 -43.10
CA ALA A 37 -27.71 1.62 -43.84
C ALA A 37 -27.95 2.84 -44.73
N ASP A 38 -27.12 3.86 -44.50
CA ASP A 38 -26.81 5.03 -45.34
C ASP A 38 -26.67 6.30 -44.47
N ALA A 39 -25.80 6.24 -43.45
CA ALA A 39 -24.98 7.40 -43.14
C ALA A 39 -23.75 7.31 -44.04
N PRO A 40 -23.40 8.36 -44.81
CA PRO A 40 -22.29 8.27 -45.75
C PRO A 40 -21.00 8.01 -44.96
N ALA A 41 -20.19 7.04 -45.42
CA ALA A 41 -18.90 6.70 -44.85
C ALA A 41 -17.98 7.93 -44.65
N ASP A 42 -18.21 9.00 -45.42
CA ASP A 42 -17.53 10.29 -45.28
C ASP A 42 -17.90 11.06 -44.01
N LYS A 43 -19.10 10.91 -43.45
CA LYS A 43 -19.46 11.53 -42.14
C LYS A 43 -18.86 10.78 -40.96
N GLU A 44 -18.68 9.47 -41.07
CA GLU A 44 -18.05 8.67 -40.02
C GLU A 44 -16.53 8.80 -40.08
N ALA A 45 -15.95 8.88 -41.28
CA ALA A 45 -14.55 9.23 -41.48
C ALA A 45 -14.26 10.70 -41.12
N ALA A 46 -15.15 11.65 -41.41
CA ALA A 46 -15.03 13.04 -40.98
C ALA A 46 -15.24 13.19 -39.48
N ALA A 47 -16.23 12.55 -38.86
CA ALA A 47 -16.40 12.57 -37.40
C ALA A 47 -15.24 11.86 -36.67
N LYS A 48 -14.65 10.83 -37.29
CA LYS A 48 -13.42 10.20 -36.82
C LYS A 48 -12.22 11.13 -36.99
N ALA A 49 -12.06 11.78 -38.14
CA ALA A 49 -11.00 12.75 -38.39
C ALA A 49 -11.16 14.03 -37.55
N GLU A 50 -12.38 14.45 -37.21
CA GLU A 50 -12.69 15.61 -36.36
C GLU A 50 -12.52 15.24 -34.88
N ARG A 51 -12.79 13.98 -34.49
CA ARG A 51 -12.35 13.42 -33.19
C ARG A 51 -10.83 13.23 -33.12
N GLU A 52 -10.17 12.84 -34.21
CA GLU A 52 -8.71 12.64 -34.28
C GLU A 52 -7.94 13.97 -34.46
N ALA A 53 -8.55 15.01 -35.05
CA ALA A 53 -7.94 16.33 -35.24
C ALA A 53 -8.06 17.25 -34.00
N ALA A 54 -8.91 16.90 -33.03
CA ALA A 54 -9.06 17.66 -31.79
C ALA A 54 -8.01 17.31 -30.71
N PHE A 55 -7.25 16.23 -30.89
CA PHE A 55 -6.37 15.68 -29.86
C PHE A 55 -4.89 15.71 -30.30
N ARG A 56 -4.02 16.22 -29.41
CA ARG A 56 -2.57 16.21 -29.63
C ARG A 56 -2.02 14.86 -29.19
N THR A 57 -1.00 14.34 -29.89
CA THR A 57 -0.37 13.11 -29.44
C THR A 57 0.28 13.31 -28.07
N ALA A 58 0.30 12.27 -27.22
CA ALA A 58 0.99 12.32 -25.94
C ALA A 58 2.47 12.74 -26.10
N ARG A 59 3.08 12.32 -27.22
CA ARG A 59 4.43 12.75 -27.61
C ARG A 59 4.49 14.25 -27.87
N GLU A 60 3.55 14.83 -28.60
CA GLU A 60 3.51 16.29 -28.80
C GLU A 60 3.34 17.03 -27.48
N LEU A 61 2.47 16.56 -26.58
CA LEU A 61 2.17 17.22 -25.30
C LEU A 61 3.34 17.16 -24.32
N LEU A 62 4.12 16.08 -24.34
CA LEU A 62 5.23 15.82 -23.42
C LEU A 62 6.60 16.06 -24.06
N THR A 63 6.65 16.52 -25.32
CA THR A 63 7.93 16.87 -25.96
C THR A 63 8.62 17.91 -25.10
N PRO A 64 9.82 17.62 -24.57
CA PRO A 64 10.58 18.60 -23.81
C PRO A 64 10.88 19.80 -24.71
N GLU A 65 10.73 21.01 -24.17
CA GLU A 65 11.19 22.22 -24.85
C GLU A 65 12.70 22.11 -25.16
N PRO A 66 13.18 22.68 -26.28
CA PRO A 66 14.60 22.70 -26.60
C PRO A 66 15.43 23.22 -25.43
N ARG A 67 16.44 22.45 -25.02
CA ARG A 67 17.30 22.83 -23.90
C ARG A 67 18.44 23.69 -24.42
N LEU A 68 18.28 25.00 -24.24
CA LEU A 68 19.31 25.98 -24.55
C LEU A 68 20.63 25.63 -23.86
N ALA A 69 21.74 25.89 -24.54
CA ALA A 69 23.08 25.69 -24.00
C ALA A 69 23.24 26.45 -22.68
N ARG A 70 23.65 25.74 -21.63
CA ARG A 70 23.80 26.31 -20.29
C ARG A 70 25.25 26.70 -20.01
N PRO A 71 25.49 27.63 -19.07
CA PRO A 71 26.84 27.96 -18.64
C PRO A 71 27.61 26.73 -18.16
N ALA A 72 28.93 26.74 -18.33
CA ALA A 72 29.81 25.69 -17.82
C ALA A 72 29.70 25.62 -16.28
N LEU A 73 29.55 24.41 -15.75
CA LEU A 73 29.50 24.22 -14.29
C LEU A 73 30.89 24.40 -13.68
N PRO A 74 30.98 25.00 -12.48
CA PRO A 74 32.18 24.91 -11.68
C PRO A 74 32.54 23.44 -11.42
N GLN A 75 33.84 23.16 -11.27
CA GLN A 75 34.31 21.82 -10.92
C GLN A 75 33.62 21.31 -9.63
N SER A 76 33.40 20.00 -9.54
CA SER A 76 32.86 19.35 -8.34
C SER A 76 33.89 19.31 -7.20
N ASN A 77 34.11 20.46 -6.57
CA ASN A 77 34.98 20.63 -5.40
C ASN A 77 34.16 21.17 -4.23
N LEU A 78 34.59 20.89 -3.00
CA LEU A 78 34.04 21.49 -1.79
C LEU A 78 34.90 22.71 -1.35
N PRO A 79 34.31 23.83 -0.90
CA PRO A 79 32.88 24.10 -0.89
C PRO A 79 32.30 24.22 -2.31
N LEU A 80 31.12 23.65 -2.52
CA LEU A 80 30.45 23.56 -3.81
C LEU A 80 29.96 24.94 -4.25
N GLN A 81 30.26 25.31 -5.48
CA GLN A 81 29.77 26.56 -6.08
C GLN A 81 28.54 26.28 -6.94
N VAL A 82 27.50 27.08 -6.76
CA VAL A 82 26.22 26.96 -7.51
C VAL A 82 26.01 28.15 -8.45
N LEU A 83 25.42 27.87 -9.61
CA LEU A 83 25.00 28.86 -10.59
C LEU A 83 23.58 29.37 -10.30
N ASP A 84 23.25 30.53 -10.86
CA ASP A 84 21.87 31.00 -10.90
C ASP A 84 21.04 30.10 -11.84
N GLY A 85 19.84 29.71 -11.42
CA GLY A 85 18.96 28.79 -12.14
C GLY A 85 19.44 27.33 -12.16
N GLU A 86 20.44 26.96 -11.35
CA GLU A 86 20.99 25.61 -11.36
C GLU A 86 19.96 24.57 -10.91
N ARG A 87 19.84 23.48 -11.68
CA ARG A 87 18.89 22.39 -11.45
C ARG A 87 19.56 21.25 -10.70
N VAL A 88 19.13 20.97 -9.48
CA VAL A 88 19.72 19.95 -8.60
C VAL A 88 18.78 18.76 -8.47
N ALA A 89 19.30 17.55 -8.76
CA ALA A 89 18.59 16.29 -8.59
C ALA A 89 19.17 15.46 -7.44
N LEU A 90 18.33 15.02 -6.52
CA LEU A 90 18.71 14.00 -5.52
C LEU A 90 18.30 12.62 -6.05
N VAL A 91 19.22 11.65 -5.98
CA VAL A 91 18.99 10.26 -6.42
C VAL A 91 19.65 9.31 -5.42
N GLY A 92 18.93 8.27 -5.00
CA GLY A 92 19.45 7.30 -4.05
C GLY A 92 18.35 6.63 -3.25
N ASN A 93 18.71 6.20 -2.05
CA ASN A 93 17.93 5.39 -1.12
C ASN A 93 16.95 6.20 -0.23
N SER A 94 16.39 5.58 0.83
CA SER A 94 15.44 6.26 1.73
C SER A 94 16.00 7.46 2.48
N THR A 95 17.32 7.55 2.72
CA THR A 95 17.91 8.72 3.36
C THR A 95 17.59 9.99 2.55
N ALA A 96 17.71 9.90 1.22
CA ALA A 96 17.32 11.00 0.34
C ALA A 96 15.81 11.08 0.15
N GLU A 97 15.10 9.96 -0.01
CA GLU A 97 13.63 9.98 -0.19
C GLU A 97 12.97 10.82 0.90
N ARG A 98 13.34 10.56 2.17
CA ARG A 98 12.66 11.13 3.34
C ARG A 98 12.84 12.64 3.46
N MET A 99 13.80 13.23 2.74
CA MET A 99 13.91 14.69 2.62
C MET A 99 12.68 15.30 1.93
N ASN A 100 11.90 14.54 1.18
CA ASN A 100 10.60 14.97 0.65
C ASN A 100 9.54 15.15 1.73
N LEU A 101 9.68 14.49 2.88
CA LEU A 101 8.72 14.57 3.99
C LEU A 101 8.93 15.85 4.82
N PHE A 102 10.19 16.20 5.06
CA PHE A 102 10.56 17.19 6.08
C PHE A 102 11.20 18.46 5.49
N GLY A 103 11.82 18.38 4.31
CA GLY A 103 12.25 19.54 3.53
C GLY A 103 13.42 20.34 4.10
N GLN A 104 14.15 19.87 5.13
CA GLN A 104 15.17 20.69 5.81
C GLN A 104 16.27 21.15 4.86
N PHE A 105 16.90 20.21 4.15
CA PHE A 105 18.08 20.49 3.34
C PHE A 105 17.79 21.51 2.23
N GLU A 106 16.69 21.34 1.50
CA GLU A 106 16.33 22.26 0.43
C GLU A 106 15.97 23.67 0.98
N THR A 107 15.33 23.74 2.15
CA THR A 107 15.04 25.02 2.82
C THR A 107 16.33 25.77 3.16
N LEU A 108 17.33 25.07 3.70
CA LEU A 108 18.65 25.63 3.98
C LEU A 108 19.37 26.07 2.70
N LEU A 109 19.26 25.30 1.63
CA LEU A 109 19.85 25.63 0.34
C LEU A 109 19.28 26.95 -0.21
N HIS A 110 17.96 27.14 -0.16
CA HIS A 110 17.33 28.40 -0.57
C HIS A 110 17.75 29.56 0.34
N GLN A 111 17.76 29.37 1.66
CA GLN A 111 18.23 30.38 2.61
C GLN A 111 19.68 30.83 2.32
N ARG A 112 20.56 29.89 2.00
CA ARG A 112 21.96 30.17 1.69
C ARG A 112 22.13 30.91 0.38
N PHE A 113 21.29 30.61 -0.61
CA PHE A 113 21.40 31.11 -1.97
C PHE A 113 20.11 31.81 -2.44
N PRO A 114 19.67 32.90 -1.78
CA PRO A 114 18.38 33.53 -2.04
C PRO A 114 18.24 34.08 -3.46
N ASP A 115 19.37 34.49 -4.07
CA ASP A 115 19.41 35.13 -5.39
C ASP A 115 19.81 34.18 -6.53
N LYS A 116 19.87 32.86 -6.27
CA LYS A 116 20.33 31.86 -7.25
C LYS A 116 19.20 31.10 -7.95
N HIS A 117 17.94 31.39 -7.64
CA HIS A 117 16.76 30.77 -8.29
C HIS A 117 16.90 29.26 -8.51
N LEU A 118 17.42 28.56 -7.50
CA LEU A 118 17.73 27.13 -7.61
C LEU A 118 16.44 26.34 -7.85
N VAL A 119 16.53 25.30 -8.67
CA VAL A 119 15.42 24.37 -8.90
C VAL A 119 15.83 23.00 -8.40
N VAL A 120 15.17 22.51 -7.36
CA VAL A 120 15.53 21.24 -6.72
C VAL A 120 14.43 20.21 -6.94
N ARG A 121 14.80 18.98 -7.29
CA ARG A 121 13.90 17.83 -7.44
C ARG A 121 14.54 16.59 -6.83
N ASN A 122 13.74 15.77 -6.18
CA ASN A 122 14.21 14.58 -5.48
C ASN A 122 13.53 13.34 -6.07
N PHE A 123 14.35 12.52 -6.73
CA PHE A 123 13.96 11.30 -7.44
C PHE A 123 14.38 10.03 -6.68
N ALA A 124 14.87 10.16 -5.45
CA ALA A 124 15.26 9.03 -4.63
C ALA A 124 14.07 8.10 -4.37
N ARG A 125 14.35 6.80 -4.27
CA ARG A 125 13.36 5.78 -3.93
C ARG A 125 13.98 4.77 -2.97
N PRO A 126 13.19 4.22 -2.03
CA PRO A 126 13.67 3.14 -1.19
C PRO A 126 14.10 1.93 -2.04
N ALA A 127 15.12 1.24 -1.56
CA ALA A 127 15.82 0.11 -2.15
C ALA A 127 16.48 0.43 -3.50
N ASP A 128 16.83 1.68 -3.78
CA ASP A 128 17.70 2.00 -4.91
C ASP A 128 19.17 1.65 -4.59
N GLU A 129 19.80 0.92 -5.50
CA GLU A 129 21.23 0.60 -5.50
C GLU A 129 21.90 1.15 -6.76
N VAL A 130 23.24 1.25 -6.76
CA VAL A 130 24.02 1.65 -7.93
C VAL A 130 23.81 0.74 -9.14
N ALA A 131 23.54 -0.54 -8.91
CA ALA A 131 23.32 -1.54 -9.96
C ALA A 131 21.85 -1.84 -10.24
N ASN A 132 20.96 -1.62 -9.25
CA ASN A 132 19.56 -2.03 -9.31
C ASN A 132 18.64 -0.89 -8.83
N ARG A 133 17.83 -0.34 -9.75
CA ARG A 133 16.82 0.69 -9.48
C ARG A 133 15.50 0.21 -10.07
N GLN A 134 14.92 -0.81 -9.45
CA GLN A 134 13.69 -1.47 -9.93
C GLN A 134 12.55 -0.45 -10.04
N ARG A 135 11.75 -0.54 -11.10
CA ARG A 135 10.60 0.33 -11.37
C ARG A 135 9.45 -0.50 -11.95
N GLY A 136 8.23 0.01 -11.85
CA GLY A 136 7.05 -0.57 -12.50
C GLY A 136 7.22 -0.79 -14.00
N GLY A 137 6.45 -1.73 -14.54
CA GLY A 137 6.36 -1.94 -15.97
C GLY A 137 6.00 -0.64 -16.69
N ASP A 138 6.69 -0.36 -17.80
CA ASP A 138 6.52 0.86 -18.62
C ASP A 138 6.87 2.19 -17.93
N TYR A 139 7.49 2.17 -16.73
CA TYR A 139 8.08 3.38 -16.16
C TYR A 139 9.08 3.98 -17.17
N THR A 140 8.94 5.27 -17.48
CA THR A 140 9.65 6.01 -18.55
C THR A 140 9.29 5.71 -20.00
N ALA A 141 8.35 4.80 -20.29
CA ALA A 141 8.02 4.44 -21.67
C ALA A 141 7.38 5.60 -22.45
N LEU A 142 6.49 6.35 -21.79
CA LEU A 142 5.86 7.53 -22.39
C LEU A 142 6.76 8.78 -22.31
N ASP A 143 7.37 8.98 -21.15
CA ASP A 143 8.16 10.16 -20.79
C ASP A 143 9.05 9.84 -19.59
N ASP A 144 10.27 10.39 -19.53
CA ASP A 144 11.22 10.18 -18.44
C ASP A 144 11.30 11.47 -17.58
N PRO A 145 10.74 11.47 -16.36
CA PRO A 145 10.74 12.65 -15.48
C PRO A 145 12.13 13.21 -15.17
N LEU A 146 13.15 12.34 -15.07
CA LEU A 146 14.51 12.76 -14.81
C LEU A 146 15.14 13.41 -16.05
N ALA A 147 14.87 12.86 -17.24
CA ALA A 147 15.27 13.48 -18.50
C ALA A 147 14.57 14.81 -18.76
N ALA A 148 13.27 14.88 -18.50
CA ALA A 148 12.47 16.10 -18.61
C ALA A 148 12.94 17.17 -17.63
N PHE A 149 13.38 16.78 -16.44
CA PHE A 149 13.98 17.70 -15.49
C PHE A 149 15.34 18.24 -15.96
N GLY A 150 16.17 17.43 -16.61
CA GLY A 150 17.45 17.90 -17.18
C GLY A 150 18.35 18.56 -16.13
N ALA A 151 18.74 17.78 -15.11
CA ALA A 151 19.54 18.26 -13.99
C ALA A 151 20.94 18.76 -14.41
N ASP A 152 21.42 19.80 -13.73
CA ASP A 152 22.79 20.27 -13.81
C ASP A 152 23.70 19.50 -12.85
N THR A 153 23.24 19.32 -11.61
CA THR A 153 23.99 18.65 -10.54
C THR A 153 23.17 17.51 -9.95
N PHE A 154 23.81 16.37 -9.75
CA PHE A 154 23.26 15.21 -9.04
C PHE A 154 23.91 15.05 -7.68
N LEU A 155 23.11 14.93 -6.63
CA LEU A 155 23.52 14.46 -5.31
C LEU A 155 23.13 12.98 -5.20
N LEU A 156 24.13 12.11 -5.00
CA LEU A 156 23.97 10.66 -5.07
C LEU A 156 24.08 10.02 -3.68
N PHE A 157 23.01 9.35 -3.23
CA PHE A 157 22.89 8.74 -1.89
C PHE A 157 22.81 7.21 -1.99
N PHE A 158 23.96 6.57 -2.20
CA PHE A 158 24.07 5.11 -2.34
C PHE A 158 25.07 4.53 -1.32
N GLY A 159 24.99 3.23 -1.10
CA GLY A 159 25.90 2.48 -0.22
C GLY A 159 25.21 1.80 0.96
N PHE A 160 24.02 2.28 1.39
CA PHE A 160 23.26 1.65 2.47
C PHE A 160 22.74 0.27 2.04
N ASN A 161 21.99 0.21 0.96
CA ASN A 161 21.39 -1.04 0.46
C ASN A 161 22.46 -2.05 0.05
N GLU A 162 23.53 -1.57 -0.56
CA GLU A 162 24.64 -2.41 -1.00
C GLU A 162 25.43 -2.98 0.18
N SER A 163 25.41 -2.32 1.36
CA SER A 163 26.12 -2.77 2.56
C SER A 163 25.68 -4.13 3.06
N PHE A 164 24.43 -4.53 2.78
CA PHE A 164 23.89 -5.84 3.18
C PHE A 164 24.53 -7.01 2.43
N ALA A 165 25.32 -6.77 1.36
CA ALA A 165 26.19 -7.79 0.75
C ALA A 165 27.48 -8.06 1.56
N GLY A 166 27.70 -7.31 2.65
CA GLY A 166 28.86 -7.43 3.53
C GLY A 166 30.19 -7.07 2.85
N PRO A 167 31.33 -7.38 3.47
CA PRO A 167 32.66 -7.04 2.94
C PRO A 167 32.93 -7.60 1.51
N GLY A 168 32.27 -8.70 1.14
CA GLY A 168 32.42 -9.32 -0.18
C GLY A 168 31.85 -8.48 -1.35
N GLY A 169 30.87 -7.62 -1.10
CA GLY A 169 30.21 -6.81 -2.15
C GLY A 169 30.95 -5.52 -2.54
N VAL A 170 31.95 -5.11 -1.73
CA VAL A 170 32.61 -3.80 -1.85
C VAL A 170 33.32 -3.59 -3.19
N ALA A 171 33.95 -4.63 -3.74
CA ALA A 171 34.66 -4.53 -5.02
C ALA A 171 33.69 -4.32 -6.19
N GLU A 172 32.58 -5.06 -6.21
CA GLU A 172 31.52 -4.92 -7.22
C GLU A 172 30.80 -3.57 -7.10
N PHE A 173 30.57 -3.09 -5.88
CA PHE A 173 30.01 -1.76 -5.62
C PHE A 173 30.82 -0.64 -6.29
N ARG A 174 32.16 -0.64 -6.15
CA ARG A 174 33.02 0.37 -6.81
C ARG A 174 32.83 0.39 -8.33
N VAL A 175 32.80 -0.79 -8.95
CA VAL A 175 32.62 -0.94 -10.40
C VAL A 175 31.25 -0.44 -10.83
N ASN A 176 30.20 -0.83 -10.10
CA ASN A 176 28.83 -0.45 -10.42
C ASN A 176 28.56 1.04 -10.18
N TYR A 177 29.20 1.66 -9.17
CA TYR A 177 29.11 3.11 -8.95
C TYR A 177 29.76 3.88 -10.10
N ALA A 178 30.97 3.49 -10.52
CA ALA A 178 31.63 4.10 -11.67
C ALA A 178 30.77 4.00 -12.94
N LYS A 179 30.17 2.83 -13.18
CA LYS A 179 29.22 2.61 -14.27
C LYS A 179 27.96 3.47 -14.16
N LEU A 180 27.42 3.66 -12.95
CA LEU A 180 26.28 4.54 -12.72
C LEU A 180 26.57 5.96 -13.18
N LEU A 181 27.73 6.52 -12.82
CA LEU A 181 28.14 7.86 -13.24
C LEU A 181 28.17 7.98 -14.76
N ASP A 182 28.80 7.03 -15.44
CA ASP A 182 28.88 7.00 -16.90
C ASP A 182 27.49 6.87 -17.55
N ASP A 183 26.62 6.04 -16.98
CA ASP A 183 25.24 5.87 -17.43
C ASP A 183 24.40 7.13 -17.26
N LEU A 184 24.53 7.84 -16.14
CA LEU A 184 23.81 9.10 -15.90
C LEU A 184 24.29 10.21 -16.84
N THR A 185 25.60 10.36 -17.03
CA THR A 185 26.16 11.33 -17.99
C THR A 185 25.65 11.09 -19.40
N ARG A 186 25.62 9.82 -19.85
CA ARG A 186 25.17 9.46 -21.19
C ARG A 186 23.68 9.68 -21.41
N ARG A 187 22.84 9.36 -20.41
CA ARG A 187 21.38 9.41 -20.55
C ARG A 187 20.80 10.79 -20.29
N TYR A 188 21.45 11.58 -19.42
CA TYR A 188 20.90 12.82 -18.89
C TYR A 188 21.88 13.99 -19.09
N PRO A 189 22.16 14.40 -20.34
CA PRO A 189 22.89 15.63 -20.58
C PRO A 189 22.08 16.84 -20.11
N ARG A 190 22.78 17.92 -19.75
CA ARG A 190 22.19 19.15 -19.21
C ARG A 190 21.39 19.92 -20.24
N ASP A 191 21.85 19.88 -21.49
CA ASP A 191 21.30 20.62 -22.61
C ASP A 191 21.47 19.85 -23.94
N ASP A 192 20.91 20.40 -25.02
CA ASP A 192 20.91 19.76 -26.34
C ASP A 192 22.30 19.75 -27.01
N SER A 193 23.30 20.42 -26.42
CA SER A 193 24.70 20.32 -26.85
C SER A 193 25.39 19.06 -26.33
N GLY A 194 24.76 18.33 -25.41
CA GLY A 194 25.33 17.14 -24.78
C GLY A 194 26.25 17.45 -23.59
N ALA A 195 26.16 18.64 -22.99
CA ALA A 195 26.99 19.00 -21.84
C ALA A 195 26.76 18.04 -20.65
N PRO A 196 27.83 17.48 -20.05
CA PRO A 196 27.69 16.49 -18.99
C PRO A 196 27.22 17.14 -17.68
N PRO A 197 26.42 16.43 -16.86
CA PRO A 197 26.07 16.88 -15.53
C PRO A 197 27.27 16.82 -14.57
N ARG A 198 27.17 17.57 -13.47
CA ARG A 198 28.06 17.48 -12.31
C ARG A 198 27.50 16.48 -11.30
N PHE A 199 28.37 15.76 -10.61
CA PHE A 199 27.98 14.84 -9.54
C PHE A 199 28.57 15.28 -8.21
N VAL A 200 27.92 14.89 -7.11
CA VAL A 200 28.46 14.85 -5.75
C VAL A 200 28.03 13.52 -5.15
N ILE A 201 28.97 12.80 -4.54
CA ILE A 201 28.70 11.55 -3.83
C ILE A 201 28.49 11.86 -2.36
N VAL A 202 27.36 11.41 -1.81
CA VAL A 202 27.04 11.52 -0.39
C VAL A 202 27.09 10.13 0.23
N SER A 203 27.83 9.96 1.32
CA SER A 203 27.89 8.68 2.01
C SER A 203 26.55 8.31 2.67
N PRO A 204 26.34 7.04 3.03
CA PRO A 204 25.31 6.66 3.98
C PRO A 204 25.45 7.40 5.32
N ILE A 205 24.34 7.50 6.05
CA ILE A 205 24.32 7.87 7.47
C ILE A 205 24.67 6.65 8.35
N ALA A 206 25.04 6.89 9.61
CA ALA A 206 25.21 5.84 10.61
C ALA A 206 23.88 5.21 11.02
N VAL A 207 23.95 4.13 11.80
CA VAL A 207 22.78 3.49 12.43
C VAL A 207 22.68 3.96 13.87
N GLU A 208 21.52 4.45 14.28
CA GLU A 208 21.28 4.88 15.65
C GLU A 208 21.01 3.68 16.57
N LEU A 209 21.63 3.68 17.74
CA LEU A 209 21.51 2.57 18.70
C LEU A 209 20.13 2.60 19.37
N SER A 210 19.29 1.60 19.07
CA SER A 210 17.96 1.46 19.67
C SER A 210 17.99 0.98 21.12
N GLY A 211 18.93 0.10 21.47
CA GLY A 211 18.90 -0.69 22.70
C GLY A 211 17.83 -1.80 22.69
N ASP A 212 17.11 -1.95 21.59
CA ASP A 212 16.09 -2.98 21.39
C ASP A 212 16.74 -4.24 20.78
N PRO A 213 16.73 -5.39 21.47
CA PRO A 213 17.31 -6.64 20.95
C PRO A 213 16.57 -7.19 19.73
N LEU A 214 15.39 -6.66 19.40
CA LEU A 214 14.60 -7.02 18.22
C LEU A 214 15.05 -6.28 16.95
N LEU A 215 15.95 -5.31 17.07
CA LEU A 215 16.55 -4.60 15.94
C LEU A 215 18.01 -5.05 15.73
N PRO A 216 18.58 -4.84 14.53
CA PRO A 216 19.96 -5.20 14.24
C PRO A 216 20.97 -4.53 15.16
N ASP A 217 22.13 -5.17 15.35
CA ASP A 217 23.25 -4.56 16.06
C ASP A 217 23.81 -3.36 15.28
N ALA A 218 23.71 -2.18 15.88
CA ALA A 218 24.12 -0.93 15.25
C ALA A 218 25.64 -0.89 14.97
N ALA A 219 26.47 -1.47 15.84
CA ALA A 219 27.93 -1.43 15.67
C ALA A 219 28.38 -2.29 14.49
N GLU A 220 27.80 -3.49 14.32
CA GLU A 220 28.05 -4.35 13.17
C GLU A 220 27.62 -3.70 11.85
N GLN A 221 26.45 -3.04 11.84
CA GLN A 221 25.98 -2.33 10.66
C GLN A 221 26.84 -1.11 10.31
N ILE A 222 27.23 -0.30 11.30
CA ILE A 222 28.13 0.85 11.09
C ILE A 222 29.47 0.40 10.52
N ALA A 223 30.06 -0.67 11.06
CA ALA A 223 31.31 -1.24 10.57
C ALA A 223 31.21 -1.65 9.10
N THR A 224 30.08 -2.23 8.69
CA THR A 224 29.85 -2.60 7.29
C THR A 224 29.63 -1.38 6.41
N LEU A 225 28.82 -0.41 6.84
CA LEU A 225 28.58 0.85 6.12
C LEU A 225 29.88 1.64 5.89
N ALA A 226 30.81 1.62 6.84
CA ALA A 226 32.11 2.27 6.70
C ALA A 226 32.90 1.76 5.48
N LEU A 227 32.80 0.46 5.15
CA LEU A 227 33.46 -0.12 3.97
C LEU A 227 32.89 0.44 2.66
N TYR A 228 31.58 0.64 2.60
CA TYR A 228 30.88 1.17 1.43
C TYR A 228 31.05 2.69 1.31
N ARG A 229 31.07 3.41 2.43
CA ARG A 229 31.49 4.81 2.50
C ARG A 229 32.89 5.00 1.94
N ASP A 230 33.86 4.18 2.36
CA ASP A 230 35.24 4.25 1.86
C ASP A 230 35.32 3.95 0.36
N ALA A 231 34.60 2.92 -0.11
CA ALA A 231 34.54 2.59 -1.52
C ALA A 231 33.92 3.71 -2.39
N ALA A 232 32.86 4.37 -1.90
CA ALA A 232 32.25 5.51 -2.59
C ALA A 232 33.22 6.72 -2.63
N ARG A 233 33.97 6.96 -1.55
CA ARG A 233 35.03 7.97 -1.50
C ARG A 233 36.14 7.69 -2.51
N ASP A 234 36.58 6.43 -2.64
CA ASP A 234 37.60 6.03 -3.61
C ASP A 234 37.14 6.32 -5.05
N VAL A 235 35.86 6.02 -5.36
CA VAL A 235 35.26 6.33 -6.67
C VAL A 235 35.22 7.84 -6.92
N ALA A 236 34.82 8.62 -5.91
CA ALA A 236 34.79 10.08 -5.99
C ALA A 236 36.20 10.64 -6.29
N GLN A 237 37.21 10.19 -5.55
CA GLN A 237 38.60 10.58 -5.73
C GLN A 237 39.12 10.21 -7.13
N ALA A 238 38.86 8.99 -7.59
CA ALA A 238 39.30 8.51 -8.91
C ALA A 238 38.65 9.31 -10.07
N ARG A 239 37.45 9.85 -9.85
CA ARG A 239 36.71 10.64 -10.84
C ARG A 239 36.87 12.16 -10.67
N GLY A 240 37.58 12.62 -9.63
CA GLY A 240 37.74 14.04 -9.32
C GLY A 240 36.40 14.72 -8.96
N ILE A 241 35.55 14.01 -8.22
CA ILE A 241 34.19 14.41 -7.82
C ILE A 241 34.17 14.70 -6.31
N ALA A 242 33.39 15.68 -5.87
CA ALA A 242 33.17 15.98 -4.47
C ALA A 242 32.52 14.80 -3.72
N PHE A 243 32.99 14.57 -2.49
CA PHE A 243 32.49 13.55 -1.58
C PHE A 243 32.08 14.17 -0.24
N VAL A 244 30.86 13.91 0.21
CA VAL A 244 30.33 14.34 1.50
C VAL A 244 30.20 13.12 2.41
N ASP A 245 30.88 13.16 3.56
CA ASP A 245 30.86 12.09 4.56
C ASP A 245 29.86 12.41 5.68
N LEU A 246 28.67 11.82 5.60
CA LEU A 246 27.65 11.89 6.64
C LEU A 246 27.83 10.83 7.73
N LEU A 247 28.49 9.70 7.43
CA LEU A 247 28.55 8.54 8.32
C LEU A 247 29.19 8.94 9.66
N ALA A 248 30.39 9.52 9.63
CA ALA A 248 31.13 9.87 10.83
C ALA A 248 30.45 10.97 11.67
N GLU A 249 29.77 11.91 11.00
CA GLU A 249 29.10 13.02 11.68
C GLU A 249 27.80 12.58 12.33
N THR A 250 27.03 11.71 11.66
CA THR A 250 25.81 11.12 12.22
C THR A 250 26.12 10.11 13.32
N GLU A 251 27.18 9.30 13.20
CA GLU A 251 27.62 8.39 14.28
C GLU A 251 27.91 9.15 15.58
N ARG A 252 28.62 10.29 15.49
CA ARG A 252 28.90 11.15 16.64
C ARG A 252 27.63 11.72 17.27
N ALA A 253 26.66 12.12 16.45
CA ALA A 253 25.40 12.68 16.92
C ALA A 253 24.49 11.61 17.55
N PHE A 254 24.38 10.45 16.90
CA PHE A 254 23.52 9.35 17.31
C PHE A 254 24.00 8.69 18.60
N SER A 255 25.31 8.68 18.85
CA SER A 255 25.89 8.15 20.09
C SER A 255 25.86 9.13 21.28
N ALA A 256 25.42 10.38 21.08
CA ALA A 256 25.42 11.39 22.14
C ALA A 256 24.36 11.12 23.22
N THR A 257 23.22 10.57 22.84
CA THR A 257 22.11 10.25 23.74
C THR A 257 21.59 8.85 23.43
N PRO A 258 21.44 7.94 24.42
CA PRO A 258 20.90 6.60 24.18
C PRO A 258 19.46 6.60 23.63
N GLY A 259 19.17 5.61 22.78
CA GLY A 259 17.84 5.39 22.19
C GLY A 259 17.63 6.15 20.89
N LEU A 260 16.50 5.89 20.23
CA LEU A 260 16.18 6.42 18.90
C LEU A 260 15.68 7.88 18.98
N GLN A 261 16.60 8.85 18.91
CA GLN A 261 16.30 10.28 18.90
C GLN A 261 16.11 10.84 17.49
N PHE A 262 16.87 10.32 16.52
CA PHE A 262 16.97 10.86 15.16
C PHE A 262 16.38 9.94 14.09
N THR A 263 16.13 8.70 14.42
CA THR A 263 15.56 7.69 13.53
C THR A 263 14.33 7.03 14.17
N ILE A 264 13.56 6.31 13.39
CA ILE A 264 12.39 5.56 13.89
C ILE A 264 12.70 4.08 14.16
N ASN A 265 13.80 3.57 13.59
CA ASN A 265 14.19 2.16 13.65
C ASN A 265 15.70 1.94 13.43
N GLY A 266 16.52 2.93 13.78
CA GLY A 266 17.97 2.91 13.62
C GLY A 266 18.46 3.48 12.29
N CYS A 267 17.71 3.36 11.19
CA CYS A 267 18.20 3.77 9.85
C CYS A 267 17.30 4.75 9.09
N HIS A 268 16.00 4.84 9.40
CA HIS A 268 15.09 5.79 8.75
C HIS A 268 14.94 7.06 9.59
N VAL A 269 15.39 8.20 9.07
CA VAL A 269 15.39 9.47 9.82
C VAL A 269 13.98 9.97 10.16
N ASN A 270 13.76 10.39 11.39
CA ASN A 270 12.56 11.14 11.78
C ASN A 270 12.76 12.65 11.45
N ALA A 271 11.84 13.52 11.85
CA ALA A 271 11.95 14.96 11.61
C ALA A 271 13.24 15.57 12.22
N ALA A 272 13.67 15.12 13.41
CA ALA A 272 14.89 15.58 14.04
C ALA A 272 16.15 15.06 13.31
N GLY A 273 16.12 13.81 12.83
CA GLY A 273 17.18 13.25 12.00
C GLY A 273 17.31 13.94 10.65
N ASP A 274 16.20 14.26 9.99
CA ASP A 274 16.20 15.06 8.76
C ASP A 274 16.76 16.47 9.02
N ALA A 275 16.37 17.09 10.13
CA ALA A 275 16.92 18.37 10.54
C ALA A 275 18.44 18.30 10.71
N LEU A 276 18.95 17.28 11.42
CA LEU A 276 20.39 17.04 11.59
C LEU A 276 21.09 16.81 10.25
N VAL A 277 20.60 15.87 9.44
CA VAL A 277 21.21 15.52 8.14
C VAL A 277 21.19 16.72 7.19
N GLY A 278 20.11 17.49 7.14
CA GLY A 278 20.01 18.70 6.33
C GLY A 278 21.03 19.77 6.72
N ASN A 279 21.22 20.00 8.02
CA ASN A 279 22.25 20.92 8.51
C ASN A 279 23.68 20.41 8.21
N LEU A 280 23.91 19.10 8.35
CA LEU A 280 25.20 18.50 7.99
C LEU A 280 25.49 18.63 6.50
N LEU A 281 24.51 18.37 5.64
CA LEU A 281 24.65 18.54 4.19
C LEU A 281 24.94 19.99 3.81
N ASP A 282 24.18 20.95 4.34
CA ASP A 282 24.40 22.38 4.09
C ASP A 282 25.83 22.80 4.47
N ARG A 283 26.27 22.43 5.68
CA ARG A 283 27.63 22.70 6.15
C ARG A 283 28.69 22.04 5.29
N LEU A 284 28.61 20.73 5.09
CA LEU A 284 29.66 19.95 4.43
C LEU A 284 29.74 20.25 2.93
N LEU A 285 28.64 20.65 2.30
CA LEU A 285 28.63 21.05 0.90
C LEU A 285 29.18 22.47 0.72
N PHE A 286 28.83 23.42 1.59
CA PHE A 286 28.98 24.84 1.25
C PHE A 286 29.85 25.66 2.20
N GLU A 287 30.20 25.15 3.38
CA GLU A 287 31.11 25.86 4.29
C GLU A 287 32.58 25.53 4.01
N GLY A 288 33.45 26.51 4.28
CA GLY A 288 34.88 26.38 4.05
C GLY A 288 35.55 27.73 3.78
N ALA A 289 36.84 27.70 3.49
CA ALA A 289 37.60 28.90 3.16
C ALA A 289 37.02 29.58 1.91
N GLY A 290 36.61 30.84 2.05
CA GLY A 290 36.01 31.63 0.97
C GLY A 290 34.48 31.49 0.81
N ALA A 291 33.80 30.72 1.67
CA ALA A 291 32.34 30.67 1.70
C ALA A 291 31.75 31.99 2.23
N ALA A 292 30.65 32.45 1.64
CA ALA A 292 29.93 33.62 2.12
C ALA A 292 29.23 33.30 3.46
N SER A 293 29.20 34.29 4.36
CA SER A 293 28.41 34.20 5.59
C SER A 293 26.91 34.11 5.24
N VAL A 294 26.20 33.17 5.84
CA VAL A 294 24.74 33.05 5.73
C VAL A 294 24.09 33.78 6.89
N THR A 295 23.10 34.62 6.60
CA THR A 295 22.23 35.19 7.63
C THR A 295 21.04 34.24 7.83
N PRO A 296 20.89 33.61 9.01
CA PRO A 296 19.76 32.73 9.25
C PRO A 296 18.43 33.49 9.17
N LEU A 297 17.40 32.85 8.62
CA LEU A 297 16.03 33.34 8.71
C LEU A 297 15.54 33.22 10.15
N THR A 298 14.53 34.03 10.50
CA THR A 298 13.76 33.80 11.73
C THR A 298 13.04 32.46 11.64
N THR A 299 12.75 31.82 12.78
CA THR A 299 12.04 30.53 12.83
C THR A 299 10.76 30.55 12.01
N ASP A 300 9.90 31.55 12.18
CA ASP A 300 8.64 31.66 11.42
C ASP A 300 8.86 31.74 9.91
N ARG A 301 9.89 32.47 9.46
CA ARG A 301 10.23 32.58 8.04
C ARG A 301 10.81 31.27 7.49
N PHE A 302 11.64 30.59 8.28
CA PHE A 302 12.20 29.30 7.92
C PHE A 302 11.10 28.24 7.79
N GLU A 303 10.19 28.15 8.76
CA GLU A 303 9.07 27.20 8.74
C GLU A 303 8.09 27.49 7.59
N LYS A 304 7.81 28.76 7.30
CA LYS A 304 7.00 29.14 6.13
C LYS A 304 7.66 28.71 4.81
N LEU A 305 8.98 28.90 4.70
CA LEU A 305 9.75 28.44 3.53
C LEU A 305 9.74 26.90 3.43
N ARG A 306 9.96 26.21 4.55
CA ARG A 306 9.97 24.75 4.63
C ARG A 306 8.61 24.13 4.26
N ALA A 307 7.50 24.74 4.68
CA ALA A 307 6.17 24.33 4.28
C ALA A 307 5.97 24.40 2.75
N ALA A 308 6.47 25.46 2.10
CA ALA A 308 6.40 25.59 0.64
C ALA A 308 7.29 24.56 -0.08
N VAL A 309 8.46 24.24 0.48
CA VAL A 309 9.34 23.15 0.01
C VAL A 309 8.64 21.79 0.09
N ILE A 310 8.04 21.46 1.23
CA ILE A 310 7.29 20.21 1.42
C ILE A 310 6.10 20.14 0.46
N ASP A 311 5.42 21.27 0.21
CA ASP A 311 4.34 21.33 -0.76
C ASP A 311 4.80 21.03 -2.19
N LYS A 312 5.91 21.63 -2.59
CA LYS A 312 6.55 21.33 -3.88
C LYS A 312 6.98 19.86 -3.98
N SER A 313 7.58 19.29 -2.94
CA SER A 313 7.99 17.88 -2.93
C SER A 313 6.80 16.94 -3.12
N TRP A 314 5.65 17.23 -2.50
CA TRP A 314 4.44 16.43 -2.70
C TRP A 314 3.91 16.50 -4.14
N ILE A 315 3.90 17.70 -4.76
CA ILE A 315 3.51 17.86 -6.18
C ILE A 315 4.49 17.12 -7.10
N HIS A 316 5.79 17.23 -6.84
CA HIS A 316 6.80 16.54 -7.63
C HIS A 316 6.67 15.01 -7.53
N LEU A 317 6.31 14.48 -6.37
CA LEU A 317 6.06 13.05 -6.20
C LEU A 317 5.00 12.53 -7.17
N GLN A 318 3.98 13.35 -7.50
CA GLN A 318 2.95 13.00 -8.48
C GLN A 318 3.46 13.00 -9.94
N ASP A 319 4.63 13.57 -10.23
CA ASP A 319 5.25 13.52 -11.56
C ASP A 319 5.99 12.19 -11.78
N TYR A 320 6.72 11.68 -10.78
CA TYR A 320 7.56 10.49 -10.96
C TYR A 320 7.09 9.24 -10.20
N ARG A 321 6.11 9.33 -9.29
CA ARG A 321 5.57 8.20 -8.54
C ARG A 321 4.08 8.38 -8.24
N MET A 322 3.31 8.71 -9.29
CA MET A 322 1.86 8.88 -9.12
C MET A 322 1.18 7.55 -8.79
N VAL A 323 0.08 7.66 -8.03
CA VAL A 323 -0.93 6.60 -7.92
C VAL A 323 -1.49 6.26 -9.31
N ASN A 324 -1.83 5.01 -9.55
CA ASN A 324 -2.11 4.45 -10.89
C ASN A 324 -1.01 4.69 -11.93
N GLY A 325 0.25 4.68 -11.50
CA GLY A 325 1.40 4.90 -12.38
C GLY A 325 1.38 4.05 -13.65
N TRP A 326 0.85 2.82 -13.66
CA TRP A 326 0.81 2.01 -14.89
C TRP A 326 -0.15 2.59 -15.95
N TYR A 327 -1.31 3.08 -15.53
CA TYR A 327 -2.25 3.77 -16.42
C TYR A 327 -1.70 5.12 -16.90
N VAL A 328 -0.83 5.72 -16.10
CA VAL A 328 -0.31 7.07 -16.36
C VAL A 328 1.01 7.02 -17.12
N TYR A 329 1.92 6.08 -16.89
CA TYR A 329 3.21 6.00 -17.59
C TYR A 329 3.17 5.04 -18.79
N GLY A 330 2.18 4.15 -18.89
CA GLY A 330 2.36 2.88 -19.61
C GLY A 330 1.17 2.20 -20.30
N GLY A 331 1.27 0.87 -20.38
CA GLY A 331 0.64 -0.01 -21.37
C GLY A 331 -0.77 -0.53 -21.06
N ARG A 332 -1.43 -0.07 -19.98
CA ARG A 332 -2.85 -0.36 -19.70
C ARG A 332 -3.82 0.75 -20.09
N ARG A 333 -3.34 1.75 -20.85
CA ARG A 333 -4.21 2.77 -21.45
C ARG A 333 -5.01 2.17 -22.59
N THR A 334 -6.32 2.02 -22.40
CA THR A 334 -7.18 1.38 -23.40
C THR A 334 -7.82 2.36 -24.38
N PHE A 335 -8.15 3.60 -23.97
CA PHE A 335 -8.81 4.56 -24.86
C PHE A 335 -8.60 6.04 -24.57
N ASP A 336 -8.25 6.42 -23.33
CA ASP A 336 -7.94 7.81 -22.97
C ASP A 336 -6.42 8.05 -23.08
N THR A 337 -6.01 8.68 -24.17
CA THR A 337 -4.58 8.91 -24.49
C THR A 337 -4.12 10.34 -24.24
N GLU A 338 -5.01 11.27 -23.86
CA GLU A 338 -4.69 12.71 -23.77
C GLU A 338 -4.78 13.27 -22.34
N THR A 339 -5.69 12.77 -21.51
CA THR A 339 -5.92 13.28 -20.15
C THR A 339 -4.64 13.23 -19.32
N PHE A 340 -4.01 12.05 -19.19
CA PHE A 340 -2.80 11.90 -18.38
C PHE A 340 -1.56 12.67 -18.90
N PRO A 341 -1.27 12.72 -20.22
CA PRO A 341 -0.22 13.61 -20.74
C PRO A 341 -0.41 15.09 -20.38
N ARG A 342 -1.65 15.61 -20.39
CA ARG A 342 -1.92 16.99 -19.96
C ARG A 342 -1.71 17.17 -18.46
N GLU A 343 -2.10 16.18 -17.67
CA GLU A 343 -1.88 16.16 -16.22
C GLU A 343 -0.39 16.23 -15.87
N PHE A 344 0.50 15.48 -16.56
CA PHE A 344 1.95 15.63 -16.36
C PHE A 344 2.46 17.04 -16.65
N ALA A 345 2.06 17.59 -17.79
CA ALA A 345 2.49 18.92 -18.19
C ALA A 345 2.00 19.97 -17.17
N LYS A 346 0.79 19.79 -16.63
CA LYS A 346 0.23 20.61 -15.55
C LYS A 346 1.04 20.45 -14.26
N LEU A 347 1.29 19.23 -13.78
CA LEU A 347 2.05 18.96 -12.55
C LEU A 347 3.43 19.60 -12.56
N ARG A 348 4.14 19.55 -13.69
CA ARG A 348 5.45 20.20 -13.83
C ARG A 348 5.37 21.71 -13.74
N ARG A 349 4.33 22.32 -14.32
CA ARG A 349 4.06 23.76 -14.19
C ARG A 349 3.66 24.13 -12.76
N MET A 350 2.85 23.32 -12.09
CA MET A 350 2.51 23.49 -10.67
C MET A 350 3.77 23.47 -9.79
N ALA A 351 4.70 22.54 -10.05
CA ALA A 351 5.98 22.51 -9.35
C ALA A 351 6.83 23.78 -9.62
N ALA A 352 6.81 24.31 -10.84
CA ALA A 352 7.49 25.56 -11.20
C ALA A 352 6.87 26.80 -10.53
N VAL A 353 5.54 26.85 -10.36
CA VAL A 353 4.86 27.90 -9.57
C VAL A 353 5.41 27.91 -8.15
N ARG A 354 5.60 26.73 -7.55
CA ARG A 354 6.14 26.59 -6.19
C ARG A 354 7.63 26.95 -6.11
N ASP A 355 8.43 26.64 -7.12
CA ASP A 355 9.82 27.15 -7.19
C ASP A 355 9.82 28.69 -7.15
N ALA A 356 8.99 29.36 -7.95
CA ALA A 356 8.88 30.82 -7.97
C ALA A 356 8.40 31.39 -6.62
N TYR A 357 7.39 30.75 -6.01
CA TYR A 357 6.88 31.11 -4.69
C TYR A 357 7.96 31.02 -3.61
N ILE A 358 8.78 29.97 -3.64
CA ILE A 358 9.93 29.77 -2.74
C ILE A 358 10.99 30.88 -2.95
N TRP A 359 11.30 31.23 -4.20
CA TRP A 359 12.24 32.31 -4.50
C TRP A 359 11.75 33.66 -3.98
N ASP A 360 10.46 33.95 -4.13
CA ASP A 360 9.84 35.18 -3.61
C ASP A 360 9.88 35.22 -2.08
N LEU A 361 9.56 34.11 -1.41
CA LEU A 361 9.60 34.00 0.06
C LEU A 361 10.99 34.27 0.62
N VAL A 362 12.02 33.65 0.03
CA VAL A 362 13.38 33.77 0.53
C VAL A 362 13.97 35.16 0.26
N ALA A 363 13.63 35.76 -0.90
CA ALA A 363 13.96 37.15 -1.23
C ALA A 363 13.19 38.19 -0.37
N GLY A 364 12.24 37.75 0.47
CA GLY A 364 11.43 38.64 1.31
C GLY A 364 10.39 39.44 0.55
N ARG A 365 9.99 38.99 -0.65
CA ARG A 365 8.91 39.57 -1.43
C ARG A 365 7.54 39.19 -0.84
N THR A 366 6.54 40.03 -1.08
CA THR A 366 5.15 39.71 -0.71
C THR A 366 4.62 38.62 -1.63
N VAL A 367 4.16 37.52 -1.03
CA VAL A 367 3.57 36.38 -1.73
C VAL A 367 2.11 36.17 -1.31
N PRO A 368 1.27 35.54 -2.15
CA PRO A 368 -0.09 35.14 -1.75
C PRO A 368 -0.07 34.11 -0.60
N PRO A 369 -1.21 33.87 0.07
CA PRO A 369 -1.31 32.86 1.12
C PRO A 369 -0.92 31.46 0.65
N GLU A 370 -1.26 31.12 -0.60
CA GLU A 370 -1.01 29.83 -1.23
C GLU A 370 -0.52 30.05 -2.68
N PRO A 371 0.25 29.10 -3.26
CA PRO A 371 0.61 29.11 -4.68
C PRO A 371 -0.62 29.10 -5.59
N ASP A 372 -0.58 29.84 -6.71
CA ASP A 372 -1.68 29.92 -7.68
C ASP A 372 -1.47 29.00 -8.89
N ASP A 373 -2.28 27.95 -8.99
CA ASP A 373 -2.22 26.96 -10.06
C ASP A 373 -3.13 27.27 -11.26
N ALA A 374 -3.88 28.37 -11.27
CA ALA A 374 -4.82 28.70 -12.35
C ALA A 374 -4.14 28.82 -13.73
N GLY A 375 -2.88 29.26 -13.77
CA GLY A 375 -2.07 29.39 -14.98
C GLY A 375 -1.36 28.09 -15.43
N THR A 376 -1.60 26.95 -14.78
CA THR A 376 -0.86 25.70 -15.04
C THR A 376 -1.48 24.84 -16.14
N GLY A 377 -2.49 25.36 -16.85
CA GLY A 377 -3.09 24.75 -18.03
C GLY A 377 -4.33 23.90 -17.73
N ASP A 378 -5.20 23.80 -18.74
CA ASP A 378 -6.50 23.16 -18.62
C ASP A 378 -6.43 21.64 -18.74
N LEU A 379 -7.29 20.97 -17.95
CA LEU A 379 -7.55 19.54 -18.04
C LEU A 379 -8.83 19.29 -18.85
N LEU A 380 -8.97 18.07 -19.36
CA LEU A 380 -10.10 17.66 -20.19
C LEU A 380 -10.95 16.64 -19.43
N THR A 381 -12.28 16.74 -19.59
CA THR A 381 -13.19 15.66 -19.20
C THR A 381 -13.44 14.77 -20.42
N PRO A 382 -12.98 13.50 -20.43
CA PRO A 382 -13.22 12.61 -21.55
C PRO A 382 -14.72 12.28 -21.69
N PRO A 383 -15.20 11.99 -22.91
CA PRO A 383 -16.58 11.54 -23.10
C PRO A 383 -16.80 10.22 -22.35
N THR A 384 -17.94 10.10 -21.67
CA THR A 384 -18.28 8.86 -20.96
C THR A 384 -18.55 7.72 -21.93
N ARG A 385 -18.17 6.50 -21.51
CA ARG A 385 -18.57 5.25 -22.17
C ARG A 385 -19.73 4.56 -21.48
N PHE A 386 -20.26 5.15 -20.42
CA PHE A 386 -21.44 4.67 -19.74
C PHE A 386 -22.66 4.80 -20.65
N GLY A 387 -23.55 3.80 -20.66
CA GLY A 387 -24.72 3.78 -21.54
C GLY A 387 -24.49 3.20 -22.95
N VAL A 388 -23.27 2.87 -23.36
CA VAL A 388 -22.99 2.47 -24.76
C VAL A 388 -23.64 1.10 -25.10
N PRO A 389 -24.49 1.01 -26.16
CA PRO A 389 -25.16 -0.23 -26.55
C PRO A 389 -24.19 -1.40 -26.80
N GLY A 390 -24.52 -2.60 -26.31
CA GLY A 390 -23.75 -3.83 -26.52
C GLY A 390 -22.79 -4.23 -25.38
N GLN A 391 -22.72 -3.44 -24.29
CA GLN A 391 -21.98 -3.83 -23.08
C GLN A 391 -22.94 -4.34 -22.00
N ALA A 392 -22.75 -5.59 -21.55
CA ALA A 392 -23.67 -6.29 -20.62
C ALA A 392 -23.79 -5.64 -19.22
N TYR A 393 -22.91 -4.69 -18.90
CA TYR A 393 -22.82 -4.00 -17.60
C TYR A 393 -23.29 -2.54 -17.64
N SER A 394 -23.81 -2.05 -18.76
CA SER A 394 -24.18 -0.65 -18.93
C SER A 394 -25.67 -0.45 -18.66
N GLU A 395 -26.02 0.27 -17.58
CA GLU A 395 -27.40 0.56 -17.22
C GLU A 395 -27.77 1.99 -17.61
N ASN A 396 -28.83 2.15 -18.40
CA ASN A 396 -29.42 3.41 -18.87
C ASN A 396 -28.58 4.24 -19.87
N GLN A 397 -29.09 4.35 -21.10
CA GLN A 397 -28.46 5.13 -22.18
C GLN A 397 -28.61 6.65 -21.99
N THR A 398 -29.49 7.11 -21.10
CA THR A 398 -29.97 8.51 -21.08
C THR A 398 -30.01 9.19 -19.71
N GLY A 399 -29.27 8.72 -18.70
CA GLY A 399 -29.35 9.33 -17.35
C GLY A 399 -28.18 9.13 -16.39
N GLY A 400 -27.04 8.55 -16.82
CA GLY A 400 -25.97 8.16 -15.90
C GLY A 400 -26.40 7.02 -14.97
N PRO A 401 -25.54 6.62 -14.01
CA PRO A 401 -25.85 5.55 -13.09
C PRO A 401 -26.87 5.99 -12.03
N VAL A 402 -27.74 5.06 -11.61
CA VAL A 402 -28.70 5.28 -10.52
C VAL A 402 -28.35 4.36 -9.36
N ILE A 403 -27.89 4.95 -8.26
CA ILE A 403 -27.66 4.24 -6.99
C ILE A 403 -28.95 4.34 -6.19
N VAL A 404 -29.61 3.21 -5.90
CA VAL A 404 -30.88 3.21 -5.17
C VAL A 404 -30.65 3.53 -3.68
N PRO A 405 -31.63 4.13 -2.97
CA PRO A 405 -31.53 4.33 -1.52
C PRO A 405 -31.34 3.02 -0.76
N PRO A 406 -30.72 3.02 0.44
CA PRO A 406 -30.45 1.81 1.21
C PRO A 406 -31.67 0.92 1.45
N ALA A 407 -32.84 1.51 1.72
CA ALA A 407 -34.07 0.77 1.95
C ALA A 407 -34.55 -0.01 0.71
N ASP A 408 -34.29 0.50 -0.49
CA ASP A 408 -34.65 -0.18 -1.74
C ASP A 408 -33.61 -1.22 -2.13
N LEU A 409 -32.32 -0.95 -1.84
CA LEU A 409 -31.27 -1.95 -1.95
C LEU A 409 -31.58 -3.16 -1.05
N ILE A 410 -31.93 -2.94 0.22
CA ILE A 410 -32.29 -4.04 1.15
C ILE A 410 -33.43 -4.90 0.57
N LYS A 411 -34.46 -4.30 -0.03
CA LYS A 411 -35.58 -5.03 -0.65
C LYS A 411 -35.16 -5.86 -1.87
N SER A 412 -34.10 -5.45 -2.57
CA SER A 412 -33.55 -6.19 -3.71
C SER A 412 -32.73 -7.42 -3.29
N CYS A 413 -32.40 -7.53 -2.00
CA CYS A 413 -31.61 -8.63 -1.45
C CYS A 413 -32.49 -9.81 -1.03
N THR A 414 -32.06 -11.01 -1.39
CA THR A 414 -32.57 -12.28 -0.88
C THR A 414 -31.69 -12.76 0.26
N LEU A 415 -32.31 -13.10 1.40
CA LEU A 415 -31.66 -13.59 2.62
C LEU A 415 -32.24 -14.96 3.01
N PRO A 416 -31.47 -15.84 3.69
CA PRO A 416 -32.01 -17.03 4.33
C PRO A 416 -33.12 -16.73 5.33
N PRO A 417 -34.08 -17.66 5.54
CA PRO A 417 -35.14 -17.49 6.55
C PRO A 417 -34.57 -17.15 7.94
N GLY A 418 -35.22 -16.21 8.62
CA GLY A 418 -34.85 -15.75 9.97
C GLY A 418 -33.72 -14.71 10.01
N PHE A 419 -32.96 -14.52 8.92
CA PHE A 419 -31.99 -13.42 8.83
C PHE A 419 -32.66 -12.09 8.50
N GLU A 420 -32.05 -11.00 8.95
CA GLU A 420 -32.42 -9.62 8.65
C GLU A 420 -31.17 -8.78 8.39
N MET A 421 -31.24 -7.93 7.38
CA MET A 421 -30.21 -6.97 7.04
C MET A 421 -30.73 -5.56 7.34
N LYS A 422 -29.95 -4.77 8.08
CA LYS A 422 -30.25 -3.37 8.41
C LYS A 422 -29.11 -2.46 8.01
N LEU A 423 -29.46 -1.25 7.58
CA LEU A 423 -28.50 -0.17 7.43
C LEU A 423 -28.02 0.27 8.82
N PHE A 424 -26.71 0.44 8.97
CA PHE A 424 -26.11 1.02 10.16
C PHE A 424 -25.72 2.49 9.94
N ALA A 425 -25.08 2.79 8.81
CA ALA A 425 -24.61 4.12 8.46
C ALA A 425 -24.52 4.29 6.93
N ASP A 426 -24.78 5.49 6.42
CA ASP A 426 -24.60 5.85 5.00
C ASP A 426 -24.11 7.28 4.82
N GLU A 427 -23.71 7.59 3.59
CA GLU A 427 -23.19 8.90 3.20
C GLU A 427 -24.16 10.06 3.46
N SER A 428 -25.48 9.80 3.45
CA SER A 428 -26.48 10.85 3.68
C SER A 428 -26.49 11.36 5.12
N ARG A 429 -26.06 10.52 6.07
CA ARG A 429 -25.88 10.87 7.48
C ARG A 429 -24.45 11.31 7.79
N PHE A 430 -23.47 10.62 7.22
CA PHE A 430 -22.05 10.88 7.44
C PHE A 430 -21.32 11.03 6.10
N PRO A 431 -21.20 12.26 5.56
CA PRO A 431 -20.55 12.50 4.27
C PRO A 431 -19.11 12.00 4.17
N GLU A 432 -18.43 11.82 5.29
CA GLU A 432 -17.08 11.23 5.37
C GLU A 432 -17.02 9.72 5.09
N LEU A 433 -18.16 9.02 5.13
CA LEU A 433 -18.32 7.61 4.77
C LEU A 433 -18.52 7.45 3.25
N ALA A 434 -17.50 7.79 2.47
CA ALA A 434 -17.51 7.65 1.02
C ALA A 434 -16.51 6.59 0.56
N LYS A 435 -16.96 5.60 -0.22
CA LYS A 435 -16.09 4.52 -0.73
C LYS A 435 -15.39 3.73 0.40
N PRO A 436 -16.14 3.04 1.28
CA PRO A 436 -15.57 2.22 2.35
C PRO A 436 -14.74 1.08 1.76
N VAL A 437 -13.54 0.83 2.28
CA VAL A 437 -12.58 -0.14 1.73
C VAL A 437 -12.35 -1.32 2.66
N GLN A 438 -11.83 -1.06 3.85
CA GLN A 438 -11.60 -2.05 4.89
C GLN A 438 -12.34 -1.63 6.17
N LEU A 439 -12.82 -2.61 6.93
CA LEU A 439 -13.50 -2.48 8.21
C LEU A 439 -12.68 -3.17 9.31
N SER A 440 -12.75 -2.65 10.54
CA SER A 440 -12.25 -3.36 11.72
C SER A 440 -12.92 -2.83 12.99
N PHE A 441 -12.86 -3.58 14.09
CA PHE A 441 -13.38 -3.14 15.38
C PHE A 441 -12.26 -2.95 16.39
N ASP A 442 -12.23 -1.79 17.06
CA ASP A 442 -11.25 -1.54 18.12
C ASP A 442 -11.63 -2.22 19.45
N GLY A 443 -10.74 -2.12 20.44
CA GLY A 443 -10.96 -2.67 21.78
C GLY A 443 -12.08 -1.98 22.59
N GLN A 444 -12.72 -0.93 22.07
CA GLN A 444 -13.94 -0.33 22.63
C GLN A 444 -15.20 -0.86 21.94
N GLY A 445 -15.06 -1.69 20.90
CA GLY A 445 -16.16 -2.21 20.10
C GLY A 445 -16.68 -1.22 19.05
N ARG A 446 -15.94 -0.15 18.75
CA ARG A 446 -16.32 0.85 17.74
C ARG A 446 -15.91 0.37 16.35
N LEU A 447 -16.70 0.70 15.33
CA LEU A 447 -16.42 0.31 13.95
C LEU A 447 -15.49 1.34 13.29
N TRP A 448 -14.33 0.89 12.84
CA TRP A 448 -13.38 1.67 12.06
C TRP A 448 -13.53 1.34 10.59
N VAL A 449 -13.47 2.35 9.73
CA VAL A 449 -13.61 2.21 8.28
C VAL A 449 -12.56 3.05 7.58
N SER A 450 -11.81 2.47 6.64
CA SER A 450 -11.03 3.26 5.69
C SER A 450 -11.92 3.68 4.53
N THR A 451 -11.85 4.96 4.16
CA THR A 451 -12.70 5.55 3.13
C THR A 451 -11.83 6.24 2.08
N MET A 452 -12.20 6.12 0.81
CA MET A 452 -11.35 6.50 -0.33
C MET A 452 -12.12 7.34 -1.37
N PRO A 453 -12.63 8.54 -1.01
CA PRO A 453 -13.32 9.44 -1.94
C PRO A 453 -12.46 9.84 -3.15
N SER A 454 -11.12 9.84 -3.04
CA SER A 454 -10.26 10.16 -4.19
C SER A 454 -10.19 9.04 -5.24
N TYR A 455 -10.81 7.89 -5.01
CA TYR A 455 -10.86 6.79 -5.97
C TYR A 455 -11.53 7.22 -7.29
N PRO A 456 -11.02 6.82 -8.46
CA PRO A 456 -9.86 5.94 -8.64
C PRO A 456 -8.51 6.66 -8.63
N GLN A 457 -8.49 8.00 -8.74
CA GLN A 457 -7.28 8.78 -8.95
C GLN A 457 -7.50 10.26 -8.57
N TRP A 458 -6.57 10.87 -7.84
CA TRP A 458 -6.55 12.33 -7.62
C TRP A 458 -6.28 13.13 -8.90
N GLN A 459 -6.90 14.30 -9.06
CA GLN A 459 -6.74 15.16 -10.23
C GLN A 459 -5.83 16.37 -9.95
N PRO A 460 -4.81 16.65 -10.78
CA PRO A 460 -3.95 17.82 -10.60
C PRO A 460 -4.68 19.16 -10.62
N GLY A 461 -4.49 19.93 -9.55
CA GLY A 461 -5.15 21.23 -9.32
C GLY A 461 -6.34 21.16 -8.38
N ASP A 462 -6.84 19.97 -8.06
CA ASP A 462 -7.79 19.78 -6.96
C ASP A 462 -7.03 19.86 -5.61
N PRO A 463 -7.72 20.13 -4.50
CA PRO A 463 -7.14 19.97 -3.17
C PRO A 463 -6.50 18.60 -2.99
N ARG A 464 -5.50 18.49 -2.10
CA ARG A 464 -4.88 17.20 -1.79
C ARG A 464 -5.94 16.16 -1.39
N PRO A 465 -5.73 14.87 -1.70
CA PRO A 465 -6.60 13.80 -1.24
C PRO A 465 -6.88 13.91 0.25
N GLN A 466 -8.14 13.70 0.59
CA GLN A 466 -8.63 13.65 1.97
C GLN A 466 -9.22 12.26 2.23
N ASP A 467 -8.55 11.21 1.76
CA ASP A 467 -8.94 9.86 2.17
C ASP A 467 -8.65 9.71 3.66
N LYS A 468 -9.41 8.84 4.33
CA LYS A 468 -9.51 8.93 5.80
C LYS A 468 -9.81 7.60 6.47
N LEU A 469 -9.51 7.58 7.77
CA LEU A 469 -10.07 6.61 8.72
C LEU A 469 -11.21 7.29 9.48
N VAL A 470 -12.37 6.64 9.54
CA VAL A 470 -13.52 7.10 10.32
C VAL A 470 -13.91 6.06 11.36
N ILE A 471 -14.42 6.51 12.50
CA ILE A 471 -14.91 5.71 13.60
C ILE A 471 -16.41 5.96 13.73
N LEU A 472 -17.22 4.90 13.57
CA LEU A 472 -18.66 4.94 13.66
C LEU A 472 -19.13 4.32 14.97
N GLU A 473 -20.06 4.99 15.63
CA GLU A 473 -20.58 4.62 16.95
C GLU A 473 -22.10 4.71 16.99
N ASP A 474 -22.69 3.78 17.74
CA ASP A 474 -24.10 3.77 18.16
C ASP A 474 -24.13 4.01 19.67
N THR A 475 -24.28 5.28 20.05
CA THR A 475 -24.15 5.78 21.42
C THR A 475 -25.44 5.63 22.22
N ASP A 476 -26.59 5.51 21.56
CA ASP A 476 -27.90 5.27 22.19
C ASP A 476 -28.36 3.80 22.12
N ARG A 477 -27.61 2.95 21.39
CA ARG A 477 -27.81 1.50 21.23
C ARG A 477 -29.10 1.14 20.50
N ASP A 478 -29.56 1.99 19.57
CA ASP A 478 -30.75 1.71 18.75
C ASP A 478 -30.48 0.77 17.55
N GLY A 479 -29.20 0.46 17.30
CA GLY A 479 -28.73 -0.38 16.21
C GLY A 479 -28.34 0.38 14.95
N THR A 480 -28.26 1.71 15.01
CA THR A 480 -27.88 2.64 13.94
C THR A 480 -26.79 3.58 14.46
N ALA A 481 -25.82 3.95 13.62
CA ALA A 481 -24.83 4.94 14.03
C ALA A 481 -25.46 6.34 14.16
N ASP A 482 -25.27 6.99 15.30
CA ASP A 482 -25.61 8.40 15.55
C ASP A 482 -24.36 9.29 15.60
N LYS A 483 -23.16 8.71 15.66
CA LYS A 483 -21.90 9.44 15.71
C LYS A 483 -20.87 8.89 14.73
N SER A 484 -20.16 9.81 14.08
CA SER A 484 -18.97 9.55 13.28
C SER A 484 -17.84 10.48 13.71
N THR A 485 -16.64 9.92 13.87
CA THR A 485 -15.42 10.65 14.19
C THR A 485 -14.38 10.38 13.11
N VAL A 486 -13.94 11.44 12.43
CA VAL A 486 -12.78 11.36 11.54
C VAL A 486 -11.52 11.24 12.39
N PHE A 487 -10.86 10.09 12.34
CA PHE A 487 -9.64 9.82 13.10
C PHE A 487 -8.42 10.50 12.45
N TYR A 488 -8.30 10.39 11.12
CA TYR A 488 -7.24 11.02 10.33
C TYR A 488 -7.68 11.17 8.87
N ASP A 489 -7.46 12.33 8.24
CA ASP A 489 -8.03 12.71 6.93
C ASP A 489 -7.02 13.20 5.89
N ARG A 490 -5.75 12.82 6.06
CA ARG A 490 -4.66 13.20 5.14
C ARG A 490 -4.07 12.02 4.38
N LEU A 491 -4.84 10.94 4.22
CA LEU A 491 -4.39 9.74 3.54
C LEU A 491 -4.59 9.86 2.03
N HIS A 492 -3.84 9.04 1.30
CA HIS A 492 -4.03 8.79 -0.12
C HIS A 492 -4.02 7.29 -0.40
N CYS A 493 -5.15 6.76 -0.87
CA CYS A 493 -5.35 5.35 -1.18
C CYS A 493 -5.17 4.40 0.04
N PRO A 494 -5.96 4.53 1.13
CA PRO A 494 -5.86 3.70 2.33
C PRO A 494 -6.52 2.32 2.16
N THR A 495 -5.85 1.46 1.39
CA THR A 495 -6.33 0.12 0.99
C THR A 495 -6.24 -0.95 2.07
N GLY A 496 -5.65 -0.63 3.21
CA GLY A 496 -5.76 -1.46 4.40
C GLY A 496 -5.18 -0.83 5.67
N PHE A 497 -5.62 -1.34 6.82
CA PHE A 497 -5.13 -0.92 8.13
C PHE A 497 -5.20 -2.04 9.18
N ALA A 498 -4.38 -1.96 10.22
CA ALA A 498 -4.39 -2.89 11.35
C ALA A 498 -4.04 -2.17 12.67
N PHE A 499 -4.60 -2.61 13.79
CA PHE A 499 -4.24 -2.09 15.11
C PHE A 499 -2.90 -2.64 15.57
N PHE A 500 -2.04 -1.77 16.08
CA PHE A 500 -0.73 -2.17 16.60
C PHE A 500 -0.25 -1.20 17.68
N ASN A 501 0.16 -1.75 18.82
CA ASN A 501 0.77 -1.01 19.93
C ASN A 501 -0.03 0.22 20.41
N GLY A 502 -1.36 0.08 20.45
CA GLY A 502 -2.28 1.16 20.82
C GLY A 502 -2.47 2.26 19.77
N GLY A 503 -1.93 2.07 18.56
CA GLY A 503 -2.19 2.91 17.39
C GLY A 503 -2.68 2.09 16.20
N VAL A 504 -2.62 2.67 15.00
CA VAL A 504 -3.09 2.07 13.75
C VAL A 504 -1.99 2.16 12.69
N LEU A 505 -1.63 1.01 12.12
CA LEU A 505 -0.88 0.93 10.87
C LEU A 505 -1.85 1.12 9.70
N VAL A 506 -1.57 2.03 8.78
CA VAL A 506 -2.44 2.31 7.63
C VAL A 506 -1.64 2.62 6.38
N VAL A 507 -2.12 2.15 5.22
CA VAL A 507 -1.56 2.51 3.92
C VAL A 507 -1.84 3.99 3.62
N ASP A 508 -0.81 4.71 3.20
CA ASP A 508 -0.84 6.07 2.65
C ASP A 508 0.13 6.10 1.48
N GLN A 509 -0.31 5.69 0.28
CA GLN A 509 0.60 5.40 -0.83
C GLN A 509 1.57 6.56 -1.11
N PRO A 510 2.89 6.28 -1.21
CA PRO A 510 3.54 4.97 -1.28
C PRO A 510 4.03 4.38 0.06
N ARG A 511 3.44 4.78 1.17
CA ARG A 511 3.93 4.55 2.53
C ARG A 511 2.94 3.75 3.35
N ILE A 512 3.41 3.25 4.49
CA ILE A 512 2.59 2.89 5.63
C ILE A 512 2.89 3.88 6.74
N LEU A 513 1.85 4.37 7.41
CA LEU A 513 1.93 5.21 8.60
C LEU A 513 1.59 4.39 9.84
N TRP A 514 2.18 4.74 10.98
CA TRP A 514 1.65 4.41 12.30
C TRP A 514 1.10 5.68 12.94
N LEU A 515 -0.20 5.65 13.23
CA LEU A 515 -0.96 6.77 13.78
C LEU A 515 -1.41 6.44 15.20
N LYS A 516 -1.18 7.32 16.17
CA LYS A 516 -1.63 7.12 17.54
C LYS A 516 -2.15 8.42 18.14
N ASP A 517 -3.38 8.34 18.63
CA ASP A 517 -4.01 9.33 19.49
C ASP A 517 -3.36 9.25 20.88
N GLY A 518 -2.80 10.37 21.35
CA GLY A 518 -2.10 10.44 22.63
C GLY A 518 -2.92 11.05 23.76
N ASP A 519 -4.03 11.73 23.48
CA ASP A 519 -4.84 12.44 24.48
C ASP A 519 -6.26 11.87 24.67
N GLY A 520 -6.64 10.89 23.84
CA GLY A 520 -7.87 10.13 23.95
C GLY A 520 -9.08 10.79 23.30
N ASP A 521 -8.90 11.83 22.49
CA ASP A 521 -9.99 12.51 21.78
C ASP A 521 -10.51 11.74 20.55
N SER A 522 -9.91 10.58 20.26
CA SER A 522 -10.17 9.72 19.10
C SER A 522 -9.82 10.36 17.75
N ARG A 523 -8.80 11.21 17.73
CA ARG A 523 -8.23 11.83 16.52
C ARG A 523 -6.71 11.84 16.57
N VAL A 524 -6.12 12.00 15.39
CA VAL A 524 -4.70 12.32 15.23
C VAL A 524 -4.59 13.63 14.47
N THR A 525 -4.17 14.68 15.16
CA THR A 525 -4.09 16.03 14.60
C THR A 525 -2.63 16.39 14.31
N PRO A 526 -2.24 16.66 13.04
CA PRO A 526 -0.90 17.13 12.73
C PRO A 526 -0.54 18.39 13.51
N GLY A 527 0.57 18.34 14.24
CA GLY A 527 1.04 19.43 15.10
C GLY A 527 0.54 19.36 16.55
N ASN A 528 -0.36 18.43 16.90
CA ASN A 528 -0.65 18.12 18.30
C ASN A 528 0.53 17.33 18.91
N PRO A 529 1.19 17.82 19.98
CA PRO A 529 2.32 17.14 20.59
C PRO A 529 1.96 15.84 21.32
N ALA A 530 0.68 15.59 21.63
CA ALA A 530 0.24 14.32 22.19
C ALA A 530 0.20 13.21 21.12
N ASP A 531 -0.14 13.57 19.88
CA ASP A 531 -0.37 12.61 18.81
C ASP A 531 0.92 12.19 18.11
N SER A 532 0.93 10.95 17.61
CA SER A 532 2.04 10.41 16.84
C SER A 532 1.63 10.13 15.40
N ILE A 533 2.42 10.67 14.45
CA ILE A 533 2.35 10.36 13.02
C ILE A 533 3.75 9.88 12.62
N VAL A 534 3.89 8.58 12.39
CA VAL A 534 5.18 7.96 12.07
C VAL A 534 5.13 7.33 10.69
N HIS A 535 5.97 7.81 9.77
CA HIS A 535 6.15 7.19 8.45
C HIS A 535 7.05 5.97 8.57
N VAL A 536 6.47 4.77 8.73
CA VAL A 536 7.20 3.56 9.13
C VAL A 536 7.97 2.89 7.99
N LEU A 537 7.32 2.70 6.85
CA LEU A 537 7.89 2.04 5.67
C LEU A 537 7.45 2.79 4.42
N ASP A 538 8.41 3.10 3.56
CA ASP A 538 8.19 3.62 2.21
C ASP A 538 8.69 2.57 1.22
N GLY A 539 8.19 2.61 -0.01
CA GLY A 539 8.61 1.68 -1.06
C GLY A 539 7.47 0.90 -1.68
N TRP A 540 6.26 1.04 -1.16
CA TRP A 540 5.08 0.37 -1.68
C TRP A 540 4.75 0.88 -3.08
N ALA A 541 4.34 -0.05 -3.92
CA ALA A 541 3.98 0.17 -5.31
C ALA A 541 2.74 1.07 -5.45
N THR A 542 2.76 1.97 -6.44
CA THR A 542 1.69 2.94 -6.73
C THR A 542 1.10 2.75 -8.12
N GLU A 543 1.48 1.66 -8.81
CA GLU A 543 1.21 1.46 -10.23
C GLU A 543 -0.27 1.23 -10.56
N ASP A 544 -1.07 0.64 -9.67
CA ASP A 544 -2.49 0.34 -9.88
C ASP A 544 -3.22 0.22 -8.53
N THR A 545 -4.20 1.08 -8.29
CA THR A 545 -4.96 1.12 -7.02
C THR A 545 -5.77 -0.13 -6.74
N HIS A 546 -6.03 -0.97 -7.75
CA HIS A 546 -6.64 -2.27 -7.54
C HIS A 546 -5.65 -3.32 -7.08
N HIS A 547 -4.36 -3.18 -7.37
CA HIS A 547 -3.35 -4.22 -7.11
C HIS A 547 -2.34 -3.85 -6.03
N THR A 548 -2.43 -2.64 -5.47
CA THR A 548 -1.55 -2.18 -4.39
C THR A 548 -1.68 -3.05 -3.14
N VAL A 549 -0.72 -2.88 -2.23
CA VAL A 549 -0.73 -3.48 -0.90
C VAL A 549 -2.03 -3.09 -0.15
N GLY A 550 -2.75 -4.07 0.38
CA GLY A 550 -4.03 -3.84 1.07
C GLY A 550 -4.57 -5.10 1.74
N ALA A 551 -5.85 -5.08 2.13
CA ALA A 551 -6.55 -6.19 2.77
C ALA A 551 -5.77 -6.77 3.97
N PHE A 552 -5.53 -5.91 4.97
CA PHE A 552 -4.70 -6.24 6.12
C PHE A 552 -5.43 -7.21 7.05
N GLU A 553 -4.77 -8.29 7.44
CA GLU A 553 -5.26 -9.22 8.45
C GLU A 553 -4.11 -9.57 9.40
N SER A 554 -4.34 -9.43 10.70
CA SER A 554 -3.35 -9.82 11.71
C SER A 554 -3.42 -11.32 11.99
N SER A 555 -2.26 -11.98 11.99
CA SER A 555 -2.14 -13.35 12.50
C SER A 555 -2.44 -13.37 14.01
N PRO A 556 -2.71 -14.55 14.60
CA PRO A 556 -2.96 -14.66 16.04
C PRO A 556 -1.83 -14.09 16.91
N ALA A 557 -0.60 -14.10 16.40
CA ALA A 557 0.58 -13.58 17.08
C ALA A 557 0.93 -12.12 16.75
N GLY A 558 0.08 -11.43 15.98
CA GLY A 558 0.26 -10.00 15.68
C GLY A 558 1.14 -9.69 14.47
N LEU A 559 1.49 -10.67 13.64
CA LEU A 559 2.10 -10.42 12.33
C LEU A 559 1.05 -9.88 11.37
N VAL A 560 1.37 -8.85 10.59
CA VAL A 560 0.41 -8.22 9.67
C VAL A 560 0.58 -8.80 8.28
N HIS A 561 -0.45 -9.51 7.79
CA HIS A 561 -0.51 -10.03 6.43
C HIS A 561 -1.13 -8.99 5.50
N MET A 562 -0.46 -8.70 4.38
CA MET A 562 -0.88 -7.67 3.43
C MET A 562 -0.80 -8.21 2.01
N LEU A 563 -1.85 -8.05 1.23
CA LEU A 563 -1.96 -8.63 -0.11
C LEU A 563 -1.56 -7.64 -1.20
N GLU A 564 -0.82 -8.10 -2.20
CA GLU A 564 -0.45 -7.29 -3.37
C GLU A 564 -0.60 -8.10 -4.68
N GLY A 565 -1.06 -7.43 -5.72
CA GLY A 565 -1.29 -8.00 -7.04
C GLY A 565 -0.08 -8.03 -7.97
N VAL A 566 -0.22 -8.77 -9.07
CA VAL A 566 0.86 -9.03 -10.06
C VAL A 566 1.32 -7.78 -10.83
N ALA A 567 0.64 -6.66 -10.68
CA ALA A 567 0.82 -5.44 -11.44
C ALA A 567 1.83 -4.45 -10.82
N MET A 568 2.53 -4.87 -9.77
CA MET A 568 3.26 -3.98 -8.86
C MET A 568 4.79 -4.11 -8.95
N SER A 569 5.47 -3.06 -8.48
CA SER A 569 6.92 -2.99 -8.30
C SER A 569 7.27 -2.39 -6.94
N THR A 570 7.13 -3.18 -5.88
CA THR A 570 7.45 -2.77 -4.51
C THR A 570 8.95 -2.85 -4.24
N THR A 571 9.49 -1.80 -3.63
CA THR A 571 10.92 -1.62 -3.32
C THR A 571 11.06 -0.95 -1.95
N VAL A 572 11.03 -1.73 -0.86
CA VAL A 572 11.00 -1.24 0.54
C VAL A 572 12.38 -1.33 1.18
N GLU A 573 12.71 -0.40 2.08
CA GLU A 573 13.88 -0.50 2.96
C GLU A 573 13.45 -0.80 4.39
N THR A 574 14.17 -1.71 5.03
CA THR A 574 14.00 -2.07 6.44
C THR A 574 15.36 -1.98 7.15
N PRO A 575 15.40 -2.00 8.49
CA PRO A 575 16.66 -2.18 9.23
C PRO A 575 17.44 -3.43 8.81
N TRP A 576 16.76 -4.41 8.21
CA TRP A 576 17.30 -5.69 7.74
C TRP A 576 17.72 -5.66 6.26
N GLY A 577 17.60 -4.50 5.61
CA GLY A 577 18.05 -4.27 4.24
C GLY A 577 16.91 -4.10 3.24
N PRO A 578 17.26 -4.01 1.94
CA PRO A 578 16.29 -3.78 0.89
C PRO A 578 15.45 -5.03 0.61
N PHE A 579 14.14 -4.85 0.53
CA PHE A 579 13.19 -5.85 0.06
C PHE A 579 12.61 -5.42 -1.30
N ARG A 580 12.50 -6.34 -2.26
CA ARG A 580 11.98 -6.04 -3.60
C ARG A 580 11.04 -7.14 -4.10
N ASN A 581 9.92 -6.72 -4.68
CA ASN A 581 8.98 -7.58 -5.39
C ASN A 581 8.58 -6.92 -6.71
N TYR A 582 8.70 -7.66 -7.82
CA TYR A 582 8.32 -7.16 -9.15
C TYR A 582 7.46 -8.20 -9.85
N GLY A 583 6.25 -7.81 -10.20
CA GLY A 583 5.40 -8.61 -11.07
C GLY A 583 4.94 -9.94 -10.48
N SER A 584 4.97 -10.10 -9.15
CA SER A 584 4.51 -11.31 -8.46
C SER A 584 3.42 -10.97 -7.46
N ALA A 585 2.23 -11.53 -7.66
CA ALA A 585 1.17 -11.47 -6.66
C ALA A 585 1.54 -12.31 -5.44
N GLY A 586 1.10 -11.88 -4.26
CA GLY A 586 1.38 -12.61 -3.04
C GLY A 586 0.91 -11.90 -1.79
N ALA A 587 1.32 -12.45 -0.65
CA ALA A 587 1.13 -11.85 0.65
C ALA A 587 2.49 -11.48 1.26
N TYR A 588 2.59 -10.24 1.71
CA TYR A 588 3.63 -9.80 2.61
C TYR A 588 3.25 -10.18 4.04
N VAL A 589 4.23 -10.60 4.82
CA VAL A 589 4.09 -10.79 6.27
C VAL A 589 5.06 -9.82 6.93
N LEU A 590 4.51 -8.77 7.53
CA LEU A 590 5.25 -7.77 8.28
C LEU A 590 5.20 -8.11 9.76
N ASP A 591 6.36 -8.20 10.38
CA ASP A 591 6.50 -8.13 11.83
C ASP A 591 6.65 -6.66 12.24
N PRO A 592 5.62 -6.04 12.87
CA PRO A 592 5.63 -4.62 13.20
C PRO A 592 6.54 -4.28 14.40
N ARG A 593 7.14 -5.26 15.10
CA ARG A 593 8.12 -5.01 16.17
C ARG A 593 9.55 -4.99 15.66
N THR A 594 9.88 -5.88 14.73
CA THR A 594 11.23 -5.98 14.16
C THR A 594 11.37 -5.25 12.84
N TRP A 595 10.27 -4.92 12.16
CA TRP A 595 10.20 -4.44 10.77
C TRP A 595 10.72 -5.44 9.75
N GLN A 596 10.84 -6.72 10.10
CA GLN A 596 11.13 -7.78 9.14
C GLN A 596 9.93 -8.00 8.23
N ILE A 597 10.21 -8.16 6.94
CA ILE A 597 9.21 -8.48 5.93
C ILE A 597 9.60 -9.77 5.26
N SER A 598 8.65 -10.70 5.21
CA SER A 598 8.71 -11.85 4.31
C SER A 598 7.60 -11.75 3.26
N HIS A 599 7.71 -12.57 2.21
CA HIS A 599 6.72 -12.59 1.14
C HIS A 599 6.59 -13.99 0.58
N PHE A 600 5.34 -14.42 0.37
CA PHE A 600 5.06 -15.66 -0.35
C PHE A 600 4.18 -15.43 -1.58
N VAL A 601 4.52 -16.15 -2.66
CA VAL A 601 3.84 -16.01 -3.95
C VAL A 601 2.55 -16.83 -3.96
N THR A 602 1.47 -16.18 -4.38
CA THR A 602 0.19 -16.83 -4.65
C THR A 602 0.10 -17.22 -6.12
N ALA A 603 0.48 -18.45 -6.44
CA ALA A 603 0.61 -18.91 -7.83
C ALA A 603 -0.72 -18.85 -8.60
N GLY A 604 -0.74 -18.15 -9.72
CA GLY A 604 -1.92 -18.02 -10.58
C GLY A 604 -2.89 -16.90 -10.16
N TYR A 605 -2.59 -16.17 -9.09
CA TYR A 605 -3.39 -15.01 -8.69
C TYR A 605 -3.04 -13.80 -9.55
N GLY A 606 -4.06 -13.00 -9.86
CA GLY A 606 -3.87 -11.70 -10.48
C GLY A 606 -3.80 -10.58 -9.44
N ASN A 607 -4.74 -10.58 -8.50
CA ASN A 607 -5.01 -9.46 -7.62
C ASN A 607 -5.68 -9.91 -6.31
N PRO A 608 -4.93 -10.37 -5.30
CA PRO A 608 -5.51 -10.86 -4.05
C PRO A 608 -6.13 -9.76 -3.18
N TRP A 609 -7.30 -10.04 -2.60
CA TRP A 609 -8.09 -9.10 -1.77
C TRP A 609 -8.83 -9.76 -0.60
N CYS A 610 -8.57 -11.05 -0.33
CA CYS A 610 -9.20 -11.78 0.76
C CYS A 610 -8.10 -12.42 1.61
N TYR A 611 -8.06 -12.11 2.90
CA TYR A 611 -7.26 -12.83 3.87
C TYR A 611 -8.07 -13.00 5.16
N VAL A 612 -8.10 -14.21 5.71
CA VAL A 612 -8.69 -14.45 7.03
C VAL A 612 -8.02 -15.64 7.69
N PHE A 613 -7.89 -15.59 9.02
CA PHE A 613 -7.47 -16.74 9.83
C PHE A 613 -8.68 -17.45 10.43
N ASP A 614 -8.62 -18.78 10.47
CA ASP A 614 -9.56 -19.56 11.26
C ASP A 614 -9.24 -19.47 12.77
N GLN A 615 -10.08 -20.13 13.57
CA GLN A 615 -9.98 -20.10 15.02
C GLN A 615 -8.71 -20.75 15.62
N TRP A 616 -7.92 -21.46 14.80
CA TRP A 616 -6.66 -22.13 15.12
C TRP A 616 -5.45 -21.47 14.46
N GLY A 617 -5.63 -20.32 13.79
CA GLY A 617 -4.54 -19.59 13.15
C GLY A 617 -4.12 -20.15 11.79
N GLN A 618 -4.96 -20.94 11.12
CA GLN A 618 -4.75 -21.33 9.72
C GLN A 618 -5.23 -20.19 8.80
N GLY A 619 -4.36 -19.66 7.95
CA GLY A 619 -4.71 -18.55 7.08
C GLY A 619 -5.26 -19.00 5.72
N PHE A 620 -6.19 -18.22 5.18
CA PHE A 620 -6.79 -18.44 3.86
C PHE A 620 -6.67 -17.15 3.05
N CYS A 621 -6.03 -17.25 1.89
CA CYS A 621 -5.80 -16.13 0.99
C CYS A 621 -6.57 -16.30 -0.32
N GLY A 622 -7.15 -15.22 -0.84
CA GLY A 622 -8.01 -15.26 -2.02
C GLY A 622 -7.66 -14.26 -3.10
N ASP A 623 -7.76 -14.71 -4.35
CA ASP A 623 -7.61 -13.86 -5.53
C ASP A 623 -8.89 -13.04 -5.76
N GLY A 624 -8.80 -11.72 -5.71
CA GLY A 624 -9.90 -10.83 -6.08
C GLY A 624 -10.31 -10.98 -7.54
N THR A 625 -9.39 -11.36 -8.44
CA THR A 625 -9.72 -11.54 -9.86
C THR A 625 -10.44 -12.87 -10.12
N GLY A 626 -9.81 -13.99 -9.81
CA GLY A 626 -10.32 -15.35 -10.06
C GLY A 626 -11.25 -15.90 -8.98
N ALA A 627 -11.36 -15.24 -7.83
CA ALA A 627 -12.05 -15.68 -6.61
C ALA A 627 -11.47 -16.94 -5.95
N ASN A 628 -10.47 -17.58 -6.55
CA ASN A 628 -9.81 -18.76 -5.99
C ASN A 628 -9.30 -18.45 -4.59
N GLN A 629 -9.58 -19.33 -3.63
CA GLN A 629 -9.13 -19.24 -2.24
C GLN A 629 -8.23 -20.42 -1.94
N HIS A 630 -7.12 -20.17 -1.24
CA HIS A 630 -6.14 -21.19 -0.89
C HIS A 630 -5.79 -21.10 0.59
N TRP A 631 -5.58 -22.26 1.20
CA TRP A 631 -4.87 -22.37 2.48
C TRP A 631 -3.44 -21.84 2.30
N ASP A 632 -3.00 -20.98 3.21
CA ASP A 632 -1.77 -20.22 3.10
C ASP A 632 -0.50 -21.03 3.41
N THR A 633 -0.60 -22.05 4.26
CA THR A 633 0.56 -22.76 4.81
C THR A 633 1.38 -23.47 3.72
N PRO A 634 0.77 -24.14 2.73
CA PRO A 634 1.51 -24.66 1.57
C PRO A 634 2.21 -23.57 0.73
N LEU A 635 1.79 -22.31 0.84
CA LEU A 635 2.34 -21.16 0.14
C LEU A 635 3.45 -20.46 0.92
N SER A 636 3.32 -20.33 2.24
CA SER A 636 4.15 -19.50 3.12
C SER A 636 5.55 -20.06 3.39
N GLY A 637 5.78 -21.35 3.13
CA GLY A 637 7.11 -21.97 3.19
C GLY A 637 8.07 -21.51 2.07
N LYS A 638 9.21 -22.20 1.94
CA LYS A 638 10.24 -21.89 0.93
C LYS A 638 9.66 -21.82 -0.49
N GLN A 639 9.88 -20.71 -1.18
CA GLN A 639 9.41 -20.50 -2.55
C GLN A 639 10.11 -21.46 -3.53
N TYR A 640 9.32 -22.12 -4.40
CA TYR A 640 9.82 -22.98 -5.47
C TYR A 640 9.35 -22.46 -6.83
N ARG A 641 10.29 -22.22 -7.76
CA ARG A 641 10.03 -21.59 -9.08
C ARG A 641 9.07 -22.37 -9.98
N GLY A 642 8.84 -23.66 -9.72
CA GLY A 642 7.90 -24.50 -10.47
C GLY A 642 6.51 -24.61 -9.86
N ARG A 643 6.21 -23.88 -8.78
CA ARG A 643 4.89 -23.89 -8.12
C ARG A 643 3.83 -23.36 -9.11
N LYS A 644 3.15 -24.27 -9.80
CA LYS A 644 2.04 -24.02 -10.74
C LYS A 644 0.82 -24.75 -10.23
N GLY A 645 -0.27 -24.01 -9.97
CA GLY A 645 -1.56 -24.60 -9.60
C GLY A 645 -1.54 -25.27 -8.23
N MET A 646 -2.06 -24.57 -7.24
CA MET A 646 -2.66 -25.23 -6.08
C MET A 646 -4.14 -25.42 -6.36
N ASN A 647 -4.73 -26.46 -5.76
CA ASN A 647 -6.17 -26.62 -5.82
C ASN A 647 -6.79 -25.58 -4.88
N PRO A 648 -7.74 -24.77 -5.37
CA PRO A 648 -8.49 -23.91 -4.48
C PRO A 648 -9.29 -24.76 -3.50
N VAL A 649 -9.49 -24.24 -2.29
CA VAL A 649 -10.27 -24.90 -1.23
C VAL A 649 -11.75 -25.03 -1.65
N PHE A 650 -12.25 -24.06 -2.42
CA PHE A 650 -13.66 -23.97 -2.83
C PHE A 650 -13.81 -24.01 -4.35
N ASP A 651 -14.86 -24.67 -4.84
CA ASP A 651 -15.40 -24.37 -6.17
C ASP A 651 -16.20 -23.06 -6.08
N VAL A 652 -15.69 -22.05 -6.78
CA VAL A 652 -16.24 -20.68 -6.78
C VAL A 652 -17.37 -20.50 -7.78
N GLU A 653 -17.68 -21.49 -8.61
CA GLU A 653 -18.79 -21.49 -9.58
C GLU A 653 -18.83 -20.25 -10.49
N GLY A 654 -17.65 -19.70 -10.82
CA GLY A 654 -17.49 -18.51 -11.66
C GLY A 654 -17.89 -17.17 -11.01
N MET A 655 -18.14 -17.14 -9.69
CA MET A 655 -18.48 -15.94 -8.94
C MET A 655 -17.24 -15.09 -8.67
N ARG A 656 -17.12 -13.94 -9.34
CA ARG A 656 -15.99 -13.02 -9.26
C ARG A 656 -16.39 -11.61 -9.73
N PRO A 657 -15.56 -10.58 -9.53
CA PRO A 657 -14.46 -10.44 -8.55
C PRO A 657 -14.93 -10.55 -7.11
N VAL A 658 -13.99 -10.65 -6.17
CA VAL A 658 -14.25 -10.75 -4.72
C VAL A 658 -13.38 -9.78 -3.92
N VAL A 659 -13.88 -9.31 -2.78
CA VAL A 659 -13.17 -8.42 -1.85
C VAL A 659 -13.54 -8.81 -0.41
N GLY A 660 -12.55 -9.21 0.39
CA GLY A 660 -12.78 -9.66 1.76
C GLY A 660 -13.43 -11.05 1.88
N SER A 661 -13.22 -11.68 3.03
CA SER A 661 -13.70 -13.04 3.35
C SER A 661 -13.82 -13.22 4.85
N GLU A 662 -14.71 -14.11 5.29
CA GLU A 662 -14.91 -14.35 6.73
C GLU A 662 -15.35 -15.78 7.01
N PHE A 663 -14.96 -16.29 8.18
CA PHE A 663 -15.54 -17.49 8.77
C PHE A 663 -16.69 -17.14 9.72
N LEU A 664 -17.81 -17.84 9.58
CA LEU A 664 -19.00 -17.60 10.38
C LEU A 664 -18.90 -18.34 11.72
N HIS A 665 -18.27 -17.70 12.70
CA HIS A 665 -18.18 -18.18 14.08
C HIS A 665 -18.79 -17.16 15.06
N THR A 666 -20.06 -17.35 15.39
CA THR A 666 -20.80 -16.45 16.29
C THR A 666 -22.01 -17.14 16.87
N ARG A 667 -22.20 -17.05 18.19
CA ARG A 667 -23.41 -17.55 18.86
C ARG A 667 -24.69 -16.86 18.39
N GLN A 668 -24.59 -15.68 17.77
CA GLN A 668 -25.73 -14.92 17.22
C GLN A 668 -26.38 -15.67 16.05
N PHE A 669 -25.60 -16.41 15.25
CA PHE A 669 -26.11 -17.12 14.08
C PHE A 669 -26.65 -18.52 14.46
N PRO A 670 -27.50 -19.12 13.62
CA PRO A 670 -27.93 -20.51 13.78
C PRO A 670 -26.77 -21.51 13.79
N ASP A 671 -27.02 -22.68 14.37
CA ASP A 671 -25.98 -23.70 14.60
C ASP A 671 -25.50 -24.33 13.28
N ASP A 672 -26.37 -24.42 12.27
CA ASP A 672 -26.04 -24.97 10.94
C ASP A 672 -25.15 -24.04 10.10
N VAL A 673 -24.97 -22.79 10.53
CA VAL A 673 -24.12 -21.78 9.86
C VAL A 673 -22.71 -21.75 10.44
N GLN A 674 -22.48 -22.30 11.63
CA GLN A 674 -21.19 -22.22 12.32
C GLN A 674 -20.07 -22.91 11.52
N GLY A 675 -18.93 -22.23 11.36
CA GLY A 675 -17.77 -22.72 10.62
C GLY A 675 -17.92 -22.69 9.10
N GLN A 676 -18.99 -22.10 8.57
CA GLN A 676 -19.08 -21.84 7.14
C GLN A 676 -18.14 -20.69 6.73
N PHE A 677 -17.62 -20.75 5.51
CA PHE A 677 -16.79 -19.70 4.92
C PHE A 677 -17.60 -18.89 3.91
N LEU A 678 -17.33 -17.59 3.81
CA LEU A 678 -17.87 -16.71 2.77
C LEU A 678 -16.83 -15.75 2.21
N TYR A 679 -17.15 -15.15 1.07
CA TYR A 679 -16.49 -13.95 0.56
C TYR A 679 -17.53 -12.99 -0.01
N ALA A 680 -17.18 -11.71 -0.12
CA ALA A 680 -18.06 -10.74 -0.77
C ALA A 680 -17.76 -10.65 -2.28
N CYS A 681 -18.74 -11.03 -3.09
CA CYS A 681 -18.64 -11.01 -4.55
C CYS A 681 -19.25 -9.74 -5.11
N VAL A 682 -18.42 -8.93 -5.75
CA VAL A 682 -18.78 -7.55 -6.08
C VAL A 682 -19.40 -7.39 -7.46
N ILE A 683 -19.21 -8.27 -8.45
CA ILE A 683 -19.78 -8.08 -9.81
C ILE A 683 -20.81 -9.13 -10.23
N ASN A 684 -20.46 -10.42 -10.21
CA ASN A 684 -21.33 -11.41 -10.85
C ASN A 684 -22.49 -11.85 -9.95
N THR A 685 -22.30 -11.85 -8.63
CA THR A 685 -23.33 -12.24 -7.65
C THR A 685 -23.95 -11.04 -6.94
N ASN A 686 -23.21 -9.93 -6.77
CA ASN A 686 -23.60 -8.78 -5.94
C ASN A 686 -24.11 -9.29 -4.57
N GLY A 687 -23.25 -9.96 -3.82
CA GLY A 687 -23.67 -10.69 -2.61
C GLY A 687 -22.58 -11.55 -1.99
N MET A 688 -22.98 -12.41 -1.06
CA MET A 688 -22.10 -13.27 -0.26
C MET A 688 -22.52 -14.74 -0.35
N PRO A 689 -21.86 -15.54 -1.20
CA PRO A 689 -21.98 -17.00 -1.19
C PRO A 689 -21.33 -17.62 0.04
N ARG A 690 -21.69 -18.88 0.32
CA ARG A 690 -21.20 -19.62 1.49
C ARG A 690 -20.91 -21.11 1.22
N TRP A 691 -19.92 -21.64 1.92
CA TRP A 691 -19.47 -23.03 1.85
C TRP A 691 -19.39 -23.64 3.25
N THR A 692 -19.74 -24.91 3.38
CA THR A 692 -19.24 -25.70 4.52
C THR A 692 -17.76 -25.97 4.33
N PHE A 693 -17.06 -26.20 5.42
CA PHE A 693 -15.60 -26.34 5.45
C PHE A 693 -15.20 -27.58 6.24
N SER A 694 -14.24 -28.35 5.73
CA SER A 694 -13.76 -29.58 6.38
C SER A 694 -12.33 -29.90 5.97
N ASP A 695 -11.61 -30.57 6.87
CA ASP A 695 -10.34 -31.24 6.59
C ASP A 695 -10.54 -32.34 5.51
N ASP A 696 -9.60 -32.43 4.57
CA ASP A 696 -9.58 -33.46 3.52
C ASP A 696 -8.33 -34.38 3.56
N GLY A 697 -7.61 -34.36 4.68
CA GLY A 697 -6.43 -35.15 5.01
C GLY A 697 -5.14 -34.36 4.88
N ALA A 698 -4.86 -33.81 3.69
CA ALA A 698 -3.62 -33.06 3.42
C ALA A 698 -3.86 -31.54 3.30
N GLY A 699 -5.10 -31.09 3.43
CA GLY A 699 -5.50 -29.71 3.41
C GLY A 699 -6.99 -29.57 3.74
N PHE A 700 -7.65 -28.66 3.02
CA PHE A 700 -9.04 -28.33 3.27
C PHE A 700 -9.87 -28.39 2.00
N LYS A 701 -11.13 -28.76 2.18
CA LYS A 701 -12.15 -28.76 1.15
C LYS A 701 -13.38 -28.03 1.64
N GLY A 702 -13.92 -27.17 0.81
CA GLY A 702 -15.23 -26.60 1.03
C GLY A 702 -16.27 -27.05 0.02
N VAL A 703 -17.53 -27.14 0.48
CA VAL A 703 -18.68 -27.57 -0.32
C VAL A 703 -19.73 -26.48 -0.33
N ARG A 704 -20.19 -26.10 -1.52
CA ARG A 704 -21.17 -25.04 -1.70
C ARG A 704 -22.47 -25.38 -0.98
N VAL A 705 -22.99 -24.45 -0.17
CA VAL A 705 -24.29 -24.63 0.50
C VAL A 705 -25.43 -24.52 -0.51
N ARG A 706 -26.37 -25.47 -0.44
CA ARG A 706 -27.53 -25.61 -1.34
C ARG A 706 -28.83 -25.73 -0.55
N HIS A 707 -29.97 -25.37 -1.15
CA HIS A 707 -31.28 -25.67 -0.59
C HIS A 707 -31.59 -27.17 -0.66
N ASP A 708 -31.30 -27.79 -1.79
CA ASP A 708 -31.25 -29.25 -1.94
C ASP A 708 -29.79 -29.66 -2.13
N PRO A 709 -29.15 -30.33 -1.16
CA PRO A 709 -27.77 -30.80 -1.27
C PRO A 709 -27.51 -31.68 -2.51
N ALA A 710 -28.54 -32.30 -3.09
CA ALA A 710 -28.43 -33.14 -4.28
C ALA A 710 -28.57 -32.36 -5.61
N ASP A 711 -29.10 -31.13 -5.59
CA ASP A 711 -29.28 -30.32 -6.81
C ASP A 711 -28.25 -29.18 -6.89
N PRO A 712 -27.24 -29.28 -7.78
CA PRO A 712 -26.22 -28.24 -7.95
C PRO A 712 -26.78 -26.91 -8.49
N LYS A 713 -28.07 -26.81 -8.84
CA LYS A 713 -28.69 -25.56 -9.29
C LYS A 713 -29.28 -24.75 -8.14
N THR A 714 -29.33 -25.30 -6.92
CA THR A 714 -30.04 -24.69 -5.79
C THR A 714 -29.08 -23.96 -4.83
N ALA A 715 -28.16 -23.15 -5.37
CA ALA A 715 -27.26 -22.31 -4.57
C ALA A 715 -28.00 -21.58 -3.44
N PHE A 716 -27.49 -21.67 -2.21
CA PHE A 716 -28.09 -20.99 -1.05
C PHE A 716 -27.08 -19.99 -0.47
N ASP A 717 -27.14 -18.76 -0.99
CA ASP A 717 -26.33 -17.62 -0.56
C ASP A 717 -26.73 -17.09 0.81
N LEU A 718 -25.81 -16.41 1.51
CA LEU A 718 -26.13 -15.63 2.70
C LEU A 718 -26.80 -14.30 2.32
N ILE A 719 -26.31 -13.67 1.26
CA ILE A 719 -26.88 -12.45 0.68
C ILE A 719 -26.78 -12.56 -0.85
N LYS A 720 -27.84 -12.22 -1.57
CA LYS A 720 -27.82 -12.04 -3.03
C LYS A 720 -28.70 -10.88 -3.45
N SER A 721 -28.16 -9.91 -4.18
CA SER A 721 -28.92 -8.77 -4.69
C SER A 721 -29.18 -8.86 -6.19
N THR A 722 -30.30 -8.27 -6.64
CA THR A 722 -30.53 -7.98 -8.07
C THR A 722 -29.97 -6.62 -8.49
N ASP A 723 -29.58 -5.76 -7.55
CA ASP A 723 -28.94 -4.48 -7.82
C ASP A 723 -27.45 -4.68 -8.15
N LYS A 724 -27.06 -4.25 -9.36
CA LYS A 724 -25.68 -4.40 -9.84
C LYS A 724 -24.72 -3.39 -9.21
N HIS A 725 -25.21 -2.34 -8.56
CA HIS A 725 -24.40 -1.34 -7.88
C HIS A 725 -24.11 -1.70 -6.42
N PHE A 726 -24.75 -2.74 -5.87
CA PHE A 726 -24.38 -3.31 -4.58
C PHE A 726 -23.03 -4.02 -4.67
N ARG A 727 -22.04 -3.47 -3.98
CA ARG A 727 -20.65 -3.97 -3.98
C ARG A 727 -20.26 -4.24 -2.52
N PRO A 728 -20.68 -5.38 -1.93
CA PRO A 728 -20.31 -5.70 -0.56
C PRO A 728 -18.79 -5.83 -0.44
N VAL A 729 -18.21 -5.26 0.61
CA VAL A 729 -16.78 -5.31 0.88
C VAL A 729 -16.51 -5.63 2.34
N ASP A 730 -15.43 -6.37 2.54
CA ASP A 730 -14.80 -6.67 3.83
C ASP A 730 -15.78 -7.12 4.94
N PRO A 731 -16.43 -8.29 4.76
CA PRO A 731 -17.31 -8.85 5.77
C PRO A 731 -16.54 -9.24 7.03
N GLN A 732 -17.09 -8.91 8.21
CA GLN A 732 -16.49 -9.25 9.50
C GLN A 732 -17.53 -9.53 10.57
N ILE A 733 -17.28 -10.50 11.45
CA ILE A 733 -18.11 -10.68 12.66
C ILE A 733 -17.79 -9.58 13.68
N GLY A 734 -18.81 -8.77 14.01
CA GLY A 734 -18.69 -7.67 14.95
C GLY A 734 -18.77 -8.10 16.43
N PRO A 735 -18.52 -7.18 17.38
CA PRO A 735 -18.59 -7.44 18.82
C PRO A 735 -19.96 -7.88 19.31
N ASP A 736 -21.02 -7.52 18.59
CA ASP A 736 -22.41 -7.92 18.85
C ASP A 736 -22.77 -9.28 18.23
N GLY A 737 -21.80 -9.96 17.61
CA GLY A 737 -21.95 -11.25 16.95
C GLY A 737 -22.64 -11.19 15.58
N ALA A 738 -23.07 -10.03 15.11
CA ALA A 738 -23.63 -9.89 13.77
C ALA A 738 -22.52 -9.88 12.70
N LEU A 739 -22.89 -10.12 11.44
CA LEU A 739 -22.00 -9.92 10.30
C LEU A 739 -22.11 -8.48 9.79
N TRP A 740 -21.00 -7.76 9.80
CA TRP A 740 -20.86 -6.38 9.34
C TRP A 740 -20.14 -6.33 8.01
N PHE A 741 -20.49 -5.39 7.14
CA PHE A 741 -19.81 -5.19 5.86
C PHE A 741 -20.09 -3.80 5.29
N GLY A 742 -19.16 -3.32 4.47
CA GLY A 742 -19.36 -2.12 3.67
C GLY A 742 -20.08 -2.40 2.35
N ASP A 743 -20.70 -1.39 1.78
CA ASP A 743 -21.11 -1.34 0.38
C ASP A 743 -20.42 -0.16 -0.29
N TRP A 744 -19.56 -0.46 -1.27
CA TRP A 744 -18.88 0.57 -2.07
C TRP A 744 -19.86 1.38 -2.93
N ALA A 745 -21.06 0.83 -3.18
CA ALA A 745 -22.14 1.45 -3.94
C ALA A 745 -21.63 2.06 -5.26
N ASN A 746 -20.96 1.24 -6.09
CA ASN A 746 -20.22 1.75 -7.25
C ASN A 746 -20.77 1.28 -8.60
N PRO A 747 -21.16 2.21 -9.47
CA PRO A 747 -21.49 1.90 -10.86
C PRO A 747 -20.28 1.62 -11.73
N LEU A 748 -19.20 2.39 -11.59
CA LEU A 748 -18.01 2.30 -12.43
C LEU A 748 -16.80 1.80 -11.63
N ILE A 749 -16.55 0.50 -11.71
CA ILE A 749 -15.41 -0.17 -11.04
C ILE A 749 -14.17 -0.25 -11.95
N GLY A 750 -14.29 -0.71 -13.20
CA GLY A 750 -13.11 -1.06 -14.02
C GLY A 750 -12.33 0.13 -14.59
N HIS A 751 -11.00 0.03 -14.57
CA HIS A 751 -10.07 1.04 -15.14
C HIS A 751 -9.80 0.86 -16.64
N MET A 752 -10.09 -0.33 -17.19
CA MET A 752 -9.86 -0.63 -18.61
C MET A 752 -11.08 -0.27 -19.48
N GLN A 753 -12.27 -0.27 -18.88
CA GLN A 753 -13.56 -0.05 -19.53
C GLN A 753 -13.95 1.43 -19.52
N TYR A 754 -13.55 2.17 -18.47
CA TYR A 754 -13.90 3.56 -18.22
C TYR A 754 -12.65 4.38 -17.88
N SER A 755 -12.60 5.65 -18.28
CA SER A 755 -11.50 6.54 -17.93
C SER A 755 -11.53 6.76 -16.43
N GLN A 756 -10.37 6.99 -15.82
CA GLN A 756 -10.29 7.46 -14.45
C GLN A 756 -10.94 8.85 -14.28
N ARG A 757 -11.12 9.61 -15.38
CA ARG A 757 -11.84 10.89 -15.43
C ARG A 757 -13.23 10.79 -16.05
N ASP A 758 -13.83 9.60 -16.15
CA ASP A 758 -15.22 9.48 -16.60
C ASP A 758 -16.13 10.29 -15.65
N PRO A 759 -16.98 11.19 -16.16
CA PRO A 759 -17.81 12.05 -15.30
C PRO A 759 -18.83 11.29 -14.45
N ASN A 760 -19.04 9.99 -14.71
CA ASN A 760 -19.90 9.12 -13.90
C ASN A 760 -19.14 8.32 -12.81
N ARG A 761 -17.84 8.57 -12.60
CA ARG A 761 -17.12 8.01 -11.45
C ARG A 761 -17.76 8.56 -10.17
N ASP A 762 -18.18 7.66 -9.30
CA ASP A 762 -18.77 8.06 -8.02
C ASP A 762 -17.70 8.24 -6.95
N HIS A 763 -17.81 9.35 -6.22
CA HIS A 763 -16.85 9.77 -5.19
C HIS A 763 -17.49 9.94 -3.80
N VAL A 764 -18.81 9.75 -3.69
CA VAL A 764 -19.57 10.19 -2.50
C VAL A 764 -20.34 9.08 -1.80
N HIS A 765 -20.72 7.99 -2.48
CA HIS A 765 -21.54 6.96 -1.84
C HIS A 765 -20.70 5.96 -1.03
N GLY A 766 -21.26 5.52 0.09
CA GLY A 766 -20.64 4.54 0.98
C GLY A 766 -21.58 4.18 2.12
N ARG A 767 -21.76 2.89 2.36
CA ARG A 767 -22.77 2.40 3.32
C ARG A 767 -22.20 1.28 4.16
N ILE A 768 -22.67 1.16 5.39
CA ILE A 768 -22.38 0.05 6.30
C ILE A 768 -23.69 -0.67 6.60
N TYR A 769 -23.68 -1.98 6.45
CA TYR A 769 -24.81 -2.85 6.79
C TYR A 769 -24.43 -3.83 7.89
N ARG A 770 -25.45 -4.26 8.62
CA ARG A 770 -25.38 -5.34 9.60
C ARG A 770 -26.40 -6.41 9.25
N LEU A 771 -25.97 -7.66 9.20
CA LEU A 771 -26.79 -8.86 9.02
C LEU A 771 -26.80 -9.69 10.31
N PHE A 772 -28.00 -10.03 10.80
CA PHE A 772 -28.17 -10.80 12.03
C PHE A 772 -29.36 -11.77 11.93
N TYR A 773 -29.38 -12.78 12.79
CA TYR A 773 -30.46 -13.75 12.91
C TYR A 773 -31.48 -13.28 13.96
N LYS A 774 -32.75 -13.10 13.56
CA LYS A 774 -33.79 -12.47 14.40
C LYS A 774 -34.22 -13.29 15.61
N ASP A 775 -34.09 -14.61 15.53
CA ASP A 775 -34.59 -15.50 16.60
C ASP A 775 -33.54 -15.73 17.70
N LYS A 776 -32.35 -15.10 17.60
CA LYS A 776 -31.33 -15.05 18.66
C LYS A 776 -31.01 -13.58 18.99
N PRO A 777 -30.83 -13.23 20.27
CA PRO A 777 -30.42 -11.87 20.63
C PRO A 777 -29.02 -11.56 20.06
N LEU A 778 -28.76 -10.28 19.80
CA LEU A 778 -27.39 -9.80 19.63
C LEU A 778 -26.58 -10.08 20.90
N LEU A 779 -25.28 -10.28 20.75
CA LEU A 779 -24.37 -10.48 21.87
C LEU A 779 -24.09 -9.13 22.55
N GLU A 780 -23.90 -9.16 23.87
CA GLU A 780 -23.37 -8.01 24.59
C GLU A 780 -21.88 -7.85 24.24
N PRO A 781 -21.44 -6.69 23.70
CA PRO A 781 -20.06 -6.50 23.29
C PRO A 781 -19.03 -6.69 24.42
N GLU A 782 -18.11 -7.64 24.24
CA GLU A 782 -16.94 -7.81 25.10
C GLU A 782 -15.85 -6.78 24.70
N THR A 783 -15.81 -5.64 25.39
CA THR A 783 -14.75 -4.62 25.22
C THR A 783 -13.47 -4.97 26.00
N GLN A 784 -12.34 -4.35 25.66
CA GLN A 784 -11.02 -4.61 26.26
C GLN A 784 -10.47 -3.38 27.00
N VAL A 785 -10.65 -2.19 26.44
CA VAL A 785 -10.04 -0.95 26.97
C VAL A 785 -10.49 -0.69 28.42
N GLY A 786 -9.52 -0.37 29.28
CA GLY A 786 -9.74 -0.05 30.70
C GLY A 786 -10.00 -1.26 31.61
N LYS A 787 -10.01 -2.49 31.07
CA LYS A 787 -10.22 -3.71 31.88
C LYS A 787 -8.90 -4.25 32.45
N PRO A 788 -8.92 -4.92 33.61
CA PRO A 788 -7.75 -5.63 34.12
C PRO A 788 -7.27 -6.73 33.18
N ILE A 789 -5.96 -6.96 33.10
CA ILE A 789 -5.35 -8.02 32.25
C ILE A 789 -6.03 -9.38 32.46
N ALA A 790 -6.31 -9.76 33.71
CA ALA A 790 -6.97 -11.04 34.02
C ALA A 790 -8.38 -11.16 33.40
N VAL A 791 -9.11 -10.06 33.30
CA VAL A 791 -10.43 -10.04 32.64
C VAL A 791 -10.28 -10.19 31.13
N VAL A 792 -9.30 -9.51 30.52
CA VAL A 792 -9.05 -9.60 29.08
C VAL A 792 -8.52 -10.99 28.69
N LEU A 793 -7.66 -11.60 29.50
CA LEU A 793 -7.22 -12.98 29.30
C LEU A 793 -8.39 -13.97 29.30
N ASP A 794 -9.38 -13.79 30.17
CA ASP A 794 -10.56 -14.68 30.19
C ASP A 794 -11.41 -14.59 28.91
N GLN A 795 -11.36 -13.47 28.19
CA GLN A 795 -12.01 -13.31 26.89
C GLN A 795 -11.40 -14.21 25.80
N LEU A 796 -10.18 -14.74 25.99
CA LEU A 796 -9.59 -15.75 25.10
C LEU A 796 -10.33 -17.10 25.17
N LYS A 797 -11.27 -17.27 26.10
CA LYS A 797 -12.22 -18.39 26.11
C LYS A 797 -13.42 -18.18 25.19
N SER A 798 -13.65 -16.95 24.72
CA SER A 798 -14.84 -16.59 23.94
C SER A 798 -14.93 -17.44 22.65
N PRO A 799 -16.13 -17.96 22.31
CA PRO A 799 -16.35 -18.68 21.05
C PRO A 799 -16.12 -17.78 19.82
N GLU A 800 -16.44 -16.49 19.94
CA GLU A 800 -16.32 -15.51 18.87
C GLU A 800 -14.84 -15.21 18.57
N TRP A 801 -14.35 -15.68 17.42
CA TRP A 801 -12.95 -15.51 17.00
C TRP A 801 -12.47 -14.06 17.05
N ARG A 802 -13.29 -13.13 16.51
CA ARG A 802 -12.96 -11.70 16.46
C ARG A 802 -12.88 -11.06 17.86
N THR A 803 -13.56 -11.61 18.87
CA THR A 803 -13.37 -11.20 20.28
C THR A 803 -11.99 -11.60 20.78
N ARG A 804 -11.54 -12.81 20.47
CA ARG A 804 -10.18 -13.25 20.81
C ARG A 804 -9.11 -12.42 20.11
N CYS A 805 -9.31 -12.06 18.84
CA CYS A 805 -8.41 -11.15 18.12
C CYS A 805 -8.26 -9.81 18.85
N ARG A 806 -9.37 -9.14 19.19
CA ARG A 806 -9.32 -7.86 19.92
C ARG A 806 -8.68 -8.00 21.31
N ALA A 807 -8.92 -9.11 22.01
CA ALA A 807 -8.26 -9.39 23.28
C ALA A 807 -6.74 -9.51 23.12
N ARG A 808 -6.26 -10.24 22.10
CA ARG A 808 -4.81 -10.33 21.79
C ARG A 808 -4.24 -8.97 21.38
N ASP A 809 -4.92 -8.22 20.52
CA ASP A 809 -4.51 -6.88 20.09
C ASP A 809 -4.38 -5.90 21.26
N HIS A 810 -5.28 -6.00 22.24
CA HIS A 810 -5.20 -5.21 23.46
C HIS A 810 -4.02 -5.65 24.35
N LEU A 811 -3.88 -6.96 24.59
CA LEU A 811 -2.83 -7.50 25.45
C LEU A 811 -1.43 -7.21 24.88
N GLN A 812 -1.22 -7.34 23.58
CA GLN A 812 0.09 -7.07 22.95
C GLN A 812 0.49 -5.59 22.99
N ALA A 813 -0.46 -4.67 23.21
CA ALA A 813 -0.20 -3.24 23.38
C ALA A 813 0.18 -2.86 24.82
N LEU A 814 0.08 -3.79 25.78
CA LEU A 814 0.49 -3.60 27.18
C LEU A 814 1.95 -4.05 27.40
N PRO A 815 2.58 -3.64 28.52
CA PRO A 815 3.95 -4.05 28.82
C PRO A 815 4.09 -5.58 28.92
N ALA A 816 5.06 -6.14 28.20
CA ALA A 816 5.34 -7.59 28.19
C ALA A 816 5.58 -8.14 29.61
N ALA A 817 6.26 -7.35 30.46
CA ALA A 817 6.56 -7.69 31.85
C ALA A 817 5.31 -7.88 32.74
N GLU A 818 4.16 -7.34 32.33
CA GLU A 818 2.88 -7.54 33.03
C GLU A 818 2.07 -8.66 32.39
N VAL A 819 2.05 -8.73 31.05
CA VAL A 819 1.21 -9.67 30.29
C VAL A 819 1.73 -11.10 30.36
N LEU A 820 3.02 -11.32 30.14
CA LEU A 820 3.58 -12.68 30.03
C LEU A 820 3.42 -13.49 31.34
N PRO A 821 3.73 -12.94 32.53
CA PRO A 821 3.50 -13.68 33.79
C PRO A 821 2.01 -13.90 34.08
N ALA A 822 1.16 -12.92 33.74
CA ALA A 822 -0.29 -13.05 33.92
C ALA A 822 -0.89 -14.12 33.00
N ALA A 823 -0.45 -14.20 31.75
CA ALA A 823 -0.87 -15.22 30.79
C ALA A 823 -0.47 -16.62 31.26
N ALA A 824 0.75 -16.79 31.76
CA ALA A 824 1.22 -18.07 32.32
C ALA A 824 0.38 -18.50 33.53
N ALA A 825 0.16 -17.59 34.50
CA ALA A 825 -0.67 -17.88 35.68
C ALA A 825 -2.13 -18.19 35.32
N TRP A 826 -2.68 -17.47 34.34
CA TRP A 826 -4.02 -17.74 33.82
C TRP A 826 -4.09 -19.11 33.13
N PHE A 827 -3.08 -19.50 32.36
CA PHE A 827 -3.06 -20.82 31.74
C PHE A 827 -3.03 -21.95 32.77
N GLU A 828 -2.17 -21.85 33.78
CA GLU A 828 -2.10 -22.84 34.87
C GLU A 828 -3.44 -22.99 35.59
N ALA A 829 -4.12 -21.88 35.87
CA ALA A 829 -5.45 -21.90 36.48
C ALA A 829 -6.53 -22.57 35.60
N ASN A 830 -6.29 -22.70 34.31
CA ASN A 830 -7.20 -23.29 33.32
C ASN A 830 -6.65 -24.58 32.69
N ALA A 831 -5.60 -25.18 33.26
CA ALA A 831 -4.96 -26.38 32.71
C ALA A 831 -5.90 -27.61 32.67
N SER A 832 -6.97 -27.61 33.46
CA SER A 832 -8.01 -28.66 33.47
C SER A 832 -9.21 -28.35 32.56
N ASP A 833 -9.23 -27.22 31.86
CA ASP A 833 -10.30 -26.86 30.93
C ASP A 833 -10.35 -27.86 29.75
N PRO A 834 -11.53 -28.29 29.28
CA PRO A 834 -11.62 -29.15 28.10
C PRO A 834 -10.95 -28.57 26.83
N ALA A 835 -10.82 -27.25 26.75
CA ALA A 835 -10.12 -26.54 25.68
C ALA A 835 -8.67 -26.19 26.03
N ALA A 836 -8.05 -26.81 27.05
CA ALA A 836 -6.71 -26.45 27.54
C ALA A 836 -5.65 -26.37 26.43
N GLU A 837 -5.66 -27.28 25.44
CA GLU A 837 -4.70 -27.23 24.32
C GLU A 837 -4.91 -26.00 23.41
N ARG A 838 -6.16 -25.57 23.21
CA ARG A 838 -6.46 -24.30 22.52
C ARG A 838 -6.03 -23.11 23.36
N LEU A 839 -6.31 -23.10 24.66
CA LEU A 839 -5.90 -22.01 25.56
C LEU A 839 -4.37 -21.90 25.65
N ALA A 840 -3.66 -23.03 25.58
CA ALA A 840 -2.21 -23.06 25.48
C ALA A 840 -1.71 -22.39 24.18
N CYS A 841 -2.40 -22.59 23.06
CA CYS A 841 -2.09 -21.89 21.81
C CYS A 841 -2.29 -20.37 21.93
N GLU A 842 -3.35 -19.92 22.60
CA GLU A 842 -3.57 -18.49 22.87
C GLU A 842 -2.40 -17.87 23.66
N VAL A 843 -1.88 -18.59 24.65
CA VAL A 843 -0.72 -18.16 25.44
C VAL A 843 0.55 -18.16 24.59
N LEU A 844 0.76 -19.19 23.77
CA LEU A 844 1.90 -19.28 22.87
C LEU A 844 1.91 -18.13 21.84
N TRP A 845 0.77 -17.78 21.26
CA TRP A 845 0.66 -16.64 20.35
C TRP A 845 0.91 -15.30 21.04
N LEU A 846 0.45 -15.13 22.29
CA LEU A 846 0.81 -13.95 23.09
C LEU A 846 2.32 -13.89 23.33
N GLN A 847 2.97 -15.01 23.69
CA GLN A 847 4.43 -15.07 23.84
C GLN A 847 5.17 -14.73 22.54
N GLN A 848 4.71 -15.27 21.40
CA GLN A 848 5.25 -14.94 20.08
C GLN A 848 5.08 -13.46 19.76
N SER A 849 3.94 -12.86 20.09
CA SER A 849 3.71 -11.43 19.88
C SER A 849 4.70 -10.54 20.64
N PHE A 850 5.46 -11.07 21.62
CA PHE A 850 6.54 -10.37 22.32
C PHE A 850 7.93 -10.93 21.98
N HIS A 851 8.06 -11.86 21.03
CA HIS A 851 9.26 -12.66 20.75
C HIS A 851 9.88 -13.30 22.00
N ALA A 852 9.02 -13.77 22.91
CA ALA A 852 9.40 -14.33 24.20
C ALA A 852 8.79 -15.73 24.39
N VAL A 853 8.91 -16.57 23.36
CA VAL A 853 8.35 -17.93 23.32
C VAL A 853 8.97 -18.82 24.38
N ASP A 854 8.12 -19.46 25.18
CA ASP A 854 8.51 -20.50 26.13
C ASP A 854 8.76 -21.81 25.38
N GLY A 855 10.00 -22.29 25.43
CA GLY A 855 10.41 -23.52 24.72
C GLY A 855 9.74 -24.79 25.23
N ASP A 856 9.39 -24.87 26.51
CA ASP A 856 8.73 -26.05 27.09
C ASP A 856 7.26 -26.09 26.67
N LEU A 857 6.57 -24.94 26.70
CA LEU A 857 5.20 -24.84 26.19
C LEU A 857 5.15 -25.15 24.69
N LEU A 858 6.08 -24.59 23.91
CA LEU A 858 6.20 -24.84 22.47
C LEU A 858 6.36 -26.33 22.20
N LYS A 859 7.32 -26.99 22.85
CA LYS A 859 7.58 -28.42 22.69
C LYS A 859 6.37 -29.28 23.07
N LYS A 860 5.72 -28.96 24.19
CA LYS A 860 4.49 -29.65 24.62
C LYS A 860 3.39 -29.58 23.56
N LEU A 861 3.22 -28.42 22.91
CA LEU A 861 2.23 -28.25 21.85
C LEU A 861 2.65 -28.93 20.54
N LEU A 862 3.93 -29.00 20.21
CA LEU A 862 4.42 -29.78 19.06
C LEU A 862 4.16 -31.30 19.23
N GLU A 863 4.18 -31.80 20.46
CA GLU A 863 3.99 -33.23 20.78
C GLU A 863 2.53 -33.61 21.10
N THR A 864 1.60 -32.64 21.11
CA THR A 864 0.20 -32.89 21.52
C THR A 864 -0.59 -33.74 20.53
N ALA A 865 -1.70 -34.35 20.96
CA ALA A 865 -2.56 -35.16 20.10
C ALA A 865 -3.44 -34.32 19.15
N THR A 866 -3.84 -33.11 19.54
CA THR A 866 -4.66 -32.19 18.72
C THR A 866 -3.87 -31.67 17.52
N PRO A 867 -4.22 -32.05 16.28
CA PRO A 867 -3.47 -31.63 15.09
C PRO A 867 -3.38 -30.12 14.90
N GLU A 868 -4.44 -29.38 15.19
CA GLU A 868 -4.52 -27.94 15.03
C GLU A 868 -3.57 -27.21 15.98
N ALA A 869 -3.46 -27.69 17.22
CA ALA A 869 -2.51 -27.16 18.20
C ALA A 869 -1.06 -27.41 17.78
N ARG A 870 -0.75 -28.60 17.22
CA ARG A 870 0.58 -28.88 16.63
C ARG A 870 0.88 -27.94 15.47
N ALA A 871 -0.09 -27.69 14.59
CA ALA A 871 0.08 -26.79 13.46
C ALA A 871 0.35 -25.35 13.92
N ALA A 872 -0.41 -24.84 14.89
CA ALA A 872 -0.18 -23.53 15.50
C ALA A 872 1.22 -23.41 16.09
N ALA A 873 1.68 -24.42 16.84
CA ALA A 873 3.03 -24.46 17.40
C ALA A 873 4.11 -24.53 16.30
N THR A 874 3.86 -25.25 15.21
CA THR A 874 4.79 -25.33 14.07
C THR A 874 4.94 -23.96 13.38
N HIS A 875 3.86 -23.19 13.25
CA HIS A 875 3.92 -21.83 12.71
C HIS A 875 4.74 -20.91 13.61
N VAL A 876 4.50 -20.95 14.93
CA VAL A 876 5.30 -20.19 15.91
C VAL A 876 6.77 -20.56 15.82
N LEU A 877 7.11 -21.86 15.77
CA LEU A 877 8.48 -22.33 15.63
C LEU A 877 9.11 -21.83 14.31
N SER A 878 8.38 -21.88 13.20
CA SER A 878 8.87 -21.41 11.91
C SER A 878 9.21 -19.92 11.93
N ASP A 879 8.36 -19.09 12.51
CA ASP A 879 8.54 -17.64 12.60
C ASP A 879 9.67 -17.28 13.57
N GLU A 880 9.76 -17.99 14.70
CA GLU A 880 10.75 -17.74 15.76
C GLU A 880 12.02 -18.59 15.64
N ARG A 881 12.23 -19.29 14.52
CA ARG A 881 13.36 -20.24 14.33
C ARG A 881 14.75 -19.66 14.58
N LEU A 882 14.90 -18.34 14.46
CA LEU A 882 16.17 -17.64 14.73
C LEU A 882 16.36 -17.28 16.20
N ARG A 883 15.30 -17.34 17.01
CA ARG A 883 15.28 -16.97 18.44
C ARG A 883 15.09 -18.17 19.37
N VAL A 884 14.43 -19.22 18.89
CA VAL A 884 14.24 -20.47 19.63
C VAL A 884 15.51 -21.34 19.54
N GLU A 885 16.08 -21.68 20.68
CA GLU A 885 17.24 -22.57 20.75
C GLU A 885 16.89 -23.97 20.25
N GLY A 886 17.73 -24.52 19.36
CA GLY A 886 17.51 -25.86 18.80
C GLY A 886 16.31 -25.96 17.84
N ALA A 887 15.81 -24.85 17.30
CA ALA A 887 14.62 -24.80 16.46
C ALA A 887 14.64 -25.74 15.24
N GLU A 888 15.80 -26.08 14.68
CA GLU A 888 15.89 -27.04 13.56
C GLU A 888 15.67 -28.50 13.98
N ALA A 889 15.91 -28.83 15.26
CA ALA A 889 15.76 -30.18 15.81
C ALA A 889 14.37 -30.44 16.38
N LEU A 890 13.71 -29.38 16.86
CA LEU A 890 12.28 -29.37 17.19
C LEU A 890 11.45 -29.45 15.91
#